data_AF-A0AAN6MAX0-F1
#
_entry.id   AF-A0AAN6MAX0-F1
#
_cell.length_a   1.000
_cell.length_b   1.000
_cell.length_c   1.000
_cell.angle_alpha   90.00
_cell.angle_beta   90.00
_cell.angle_gamma   90.00
#
_symmetry.space_group_name_H-M   'P 1'
#
loop_
_entity.id
_entity.type
_entity.pdbx_description
1 polymer ?
#
loop_
_entity_poly.entity_id
_entity_poly.type
_entity_poly.pdbx_seq_one_letter_code
_entity_poly.pdbx_strand_id
1 'polypeptide(L)'
;MSGDSKRLSIFRRGASRTPGTDGDANPADAAPPAYNAVPDQPPGIDSAPANPEPVDLTAAFANLHLANLPGDPTVETALAHLKLLFAIQWMKEDVGFTDGLWDLWDARAGPVDPLVKGRPGKDAKPGEKSEKVAWQPDPKDKLRDKNLETLSKIREKRWALFVARAASRYETWWKTLERVTTARPMRTGDMHTRNSEMYADFPTRTTEAFWVSEDMLPPLDVLMVWHTHMLNPRAFLEDSMLAGLRIFWASGMPWGLVNKAIDTDFNYTVSPECKARWTHQTGLAWDNADDPLVKTVKCPTCSTMLQIPWTTCGLPADYAGTELPVLTGNGYGDSDLQYPCWRCGTTIRKEYLSVAKFVNDTKALLGPENRPMPGTVLATNGTPSQPVPSVVIGQVPLIPHAFPNRLLLSGCNSIRSQITALTSTRAQLAPTMDTVRKEIEKVLEDKTSVRTIESVPPYRARFALPAESRIAVRKMMSRYWENFSLFALDLCGAVMRQGVFVEKMCKLDWLHSPSARETATRLLVKYHRFMDIMKANPNQVAVPTLDVDLAWHTHQLSPSAYYRYTVGKMARFVDHDDKIDQDTLSRQFEWTSKVYQDLYGEVYSECTCWYCEAIRSSHINSVGKVFGLSKQEKSAFPPPN
;
A
#
# COMPACT_ATOMS: atom_id res chain seq x y z
N MET A 1 -25.13 24.16 41.78
CA MET A 1 -24.16 24.75 40.83
C MET A 1 -23.43 23.61 40.15
N SER A 2 -23.73 23.44 38.86
CA SER A 2 -23.24 22.37 38.00
C SER A 2 -21.73 22.53 37.75
N GLY A 3 -20.99 21.42 37.82
CA GLY A 3 -19.57 21.35 37.49
C GLY A 3 -19.32 20.20 36.53
N ASP A 4 -19.34 20.50 35.24
CA ASP A 4 -19.08 19.59 34.12
C ASP A 4 -17.68 18.99 34.19
N SER A 5 -17.59 17.68 34.44
CA SER A 5 -16.36 16.91 34.27
C SER A 5 -16.31 16.33 32.85
N LYS A 6 -15.60 17.01 31.94
CA LYS A 6 -15.32 16.55 30.58
C LYS A 6 -14.55 15.22 30.61
N ARG A 7 -15.26 14.10 30.42
CA ARG A 7 -14.68 12.77 30.15
C ARG A 7 -13.93 12.77 28.81
N LEU A 8 -12.62 12.62 28.86
CA LEU A 8 -11.75 12.35 27.71
C LEU A 8 -11.77 10.84 27.41
N SER A 9 -12.70 10.40 26.57
CA SER A 9 -12.58 9.08 25.90
C SER A 9 -11.38 9.16 24.94
N ILE A 10 -10.44 8.23 25.07
CA ILE A 10 -9.26 8.12 24.21
C ILE A 10 -9.60 7.79 22.74
N PHE A 11 -10.85 7.43 22.45
CA PHE A 11 -11.37 7.11 21.12
C PHE A 11 -12.24 8.22 20.52
N ARG A 12 -12.41 9.38 21.19
CA ARG A 12 -13.33 10.46 20.75
C ARG A 12 -12.89 11.26 19.50
N ARG A 13 -11.75 10.95 18.90
CA ARG A 13 -11.37 11.46 17.57
C ARG A 13 -11.13 10.27 16.65
N GLY A 14 -12.14 9.90 15.86
CA GLY A 14 -12.02 8.85 14.84
C GLY A 14 -13.19 7.88 14.70
N ALA A 15 -14.36 8.12 15.29
CA ALA A 15 -15.55 7.34 14.96
C ALA A 15 -16.21 7.93 13.70
N SER A 16 -15.93 7.34 12.54
CA SER A 16 -16.73 7.56 11.33
C SER A 16 -18.17 7.13 11.63
N ARG A 17 -19.12 8.04 11.47
CA ARG A 17 -20.55 7.75 11.62
C ARG A 17 -21.00 6.87 10.46
N THR A 18 -21.66 5.76 10.77
CA THR A 18 -22.48 5.00 9.82
C THR A 18 -23.69 5.86 9.40
N PRO A 19 -23.98 6.05 8.10
CA PRO A 19 -25.26 6.63 7.68
C PRO A 19 -26.32 5.51 7.61
N GLY A 20 -27.35 5.64 8.44
CA GLY A 20 -28.63 4.98 8.23
C GLY A 20 -29.45 5.73 7.18
N THR A 21 -30.30 4.97 6.50
CA THR A 21 -31.23 5.34 5.44
C THR A 21 -32.12 6.52 5.78
N ASP A 22 -32.10 7.55 4.93
CA ASP A 22 -33.28 8.24 4.41
C ASP A 22 -32.86 9.09 3.19
N GLY A 23 -33.70 9.08 2.15
CA GLY A 23 -33.37 9.57 0.82
C GLY A 23 -33.24 11.09 0.75
N ASP A 24 -32.07 11.54 0.30
CA ASP A 24 -31.88 12.79 -0.44
C ASP A 24 -30.56 12.68 -1.23
N ALA A 25 -30.55 13.30 -2.42
CA ALA A 25 -29.57 13.08 -3.48
C ALA A 25 -28.09 13.19 -3.05
N ASN A 26 -27.29 12.23 -3.53
CA ASN A 26 -25.86 12.06 -3.30
C ASN A 26 -25.05 13.18 -3.97
N PRO A 27 -24.30 14.05 -3.26
CA PRO A 27 -23.43 15.06 -3.88
C PRO A 27 -22.05 14.47 -4.21
N ALA A 28 -22.03 13.29 -4.83
CA ALA A 28 -20.82 12.65 -5.37
C ALA A 28 -20.55 13.00 -6.86
N ASP A 29 -21.36 13.90 -7.43
CA ASP A 29 -21.28 14.32 -8.85
C ASP A 29 -20.84 15.78 -9.05
N ALA A 30 -20.16 16.38 -8.06
CA ALA A 30 -19.54 17.69 -8.29
C ALA A 30 -18.23 17.52 -9.07
N ALA A 31 -18.22 18.03 -10.31
CA ALA A 31 -17.03 18.06 -11.17
C ALA A 31 -15.80 18.66 -10.45
N PRO A 32 -14.61 18.07 -10.60
CA PRO A 32 -13.38 18.65 -10.06
C PRO A 32 -13.07 19.99 -10.75
N PRO A 33 -12.36 20.92 -10.09
CA PRO A 33 -12.10 22.25 -10.62
C PRO A 33 -11.39 22.17 -11.97
N ALA A 34 -11.86 23.00 -12.91
CA ALA A 34 -11.29 23.15 -14.23
C ALA A 34 -9.81 23.56 -14.13
N TYR A 35 -8.93 22.69 -14.61
CA TYR A 35 -7.58 23.10 -14.99
C TYR A 35 -7.70 23.96 -16.23
N ASN A 36 -7.61 25.28 -16.08
CA ASN A 36 -7.41 26.16 -17.22
C ASN A 36 -6.04 25.85 -17.82
N ALA A 37 -6.02 24.99 -18.84
CA ALA A 37 -4.94 24.96 -19.80
C ALA A 37 -4.89 26.34 -20.46
N VAL A 38 -3.74 27.00 -20.39
CA VAL A 38 -3.45 28.20 -21.18
C VAL A 38 -3.59 27.81 -22.65
N PRO A 39 -4.25 28.62 -23.51
CA PRO A 39 -4.41 28.27 -24.92
C PRO A 39 -3.05 28.21 -25.61
N ASP A 40 -2.73 27.04 -26.18
CA ASP A 40 -1.61 26.84 -27.10
C ASP A 40 -1.81 27.73 -28.33
N GLN A 41 -0.95 28.74 -28.48
CA GLN A 41 -0.71 29.38 -29.76
C GLN A 41 0.69 28.94 -30.22
N PRO A 42 0.82 28.22 -31.35
CA PRO A 42 2.12 27.76 -31.80
C PRO A 42 2.96 28.96 -32.27
N PRO A 43 4.20 29.16 -31.79
CA PRO A 43 5.14 30.03 -32.48
C PRO A 43 5.57 29.37 -33.80
N GLY A 44 5.80 30.22 -34.80
CA GLY A 44 6.11 29.82 -36.18
C GLY A 44 7.28 28.84 -36.29
N ILE A 45 7.09 27.85 -37.16
CA ILE A 45 8.06 26.81 -37.48
C ILE A 45 9.15 27.41 -38.35
N ASP A 46 10.36 27.56 -37.81
CA ASP A 46 11.58 27.57 -38.61
C ASP A 46 12.23 26.18 -38.54
N SER A 47 12.08 25.45 -39.66
CA SER A 47 12.85 24.30 -40.15
C SER A 47 13.54 23.37 -39.12
N ALA A 48 12.87 22.28 -38.74
CA ALA A 48 13.52 21.06 -38.25
C ALA A 48 13.93 20.16 -39.45
N PRO A 49 15.10 19.51 -39.43
CA PRO A 49 15.55 18.67 -40.54
C PRO A 49 14.65 17.44 -40.70
N ALA A 50 14.35 17.11 -41.95
CA ALA A 50 13.57 15.95 -42.35
C ALA A 50 14.35 14.64 -42.05
N ASN A 51 13.62 13.65 -41.51
CA ASN A 51 14.06 12.34 -41.00
C ASN A 51 14.70 12.33 -39.60
N PRO A 52 13.89 12.21 -38.52
CA PRO A 52 14.39 11.58 -37.32
C PRO A 52 14.63 10.09 -37.61
N GLU A 53 15.84 9.59 -37.39
CA GLU A 53 16.10 8.15 -37.36
C GLU A 53 15.13 7.47 -36.37
N PRO A 54 14.74 6.20 -36.60
CA PRO A 54 13.92 5.46 -35.64
C PRO A 54 14.66 5.38 -34.31
N VAL A 55 14.28 6.25 -33.38
CA VAL A 55 14.76 6.24 -32.00
C VAL A 55 14.27 4.92 -31.40
N ASP A 56 15.20 4.04 -31.03
CA ASP A 56 14.87 2.85 -30.26
C ASP A 56 14.37 3.28 -28.88
N LEU A 57 13.04 3.37 -28.76
CA LEU A 57 12.33 3.77 -27.55
C LEU A 57 12.58 2.79 -26.39
N THR A 58 13.17 1.62 -26.66
CA THR A 58 13.51 0.60 -25.66
C THR A 58 14.98 0.64 -25.22
N ALA A 59 15.83 1.42 -25.91
CA ALA A 59 17.25 1.53 -25.64
C ALA A 59 17.57 1.99 -24.21
N ALA A 60 16.71 2.81 -23.61
CA ALA A 60 16.90 3.34 -22.26
C ALA A 60 16.98 2.25 -21.17
N PHE A 61 16.44 1.05 -21.44
CA PHE A 61 16.36 -0.05 -20.46
C PHE A 61 16.85 -1.41 -20.98
N ALA A 62 17.26 -1.53 -22.25
CA ALA A 62 17.82 -2.77 -22.79
C ALA A 62 19.13 -3.22 -22.10
N ASN A 63 19.87 -2.29 -21.48
CA ASN A 63 21.18 -2.54 -20.85
C ASN A 63 21.29 -2.00 -19.42
N LEU A 64 20.34 -2.33 -18.54
CA LEU A 64 20.43 -1.93 -17.13
C LEU A 64 21.42 -2.82 -16.34
N HIS A 65 22.42 -2.21 -15.70
CA HIS A 65 23.34 -2.90 -14.79
C HIS A 65 22.76 -2.91 -13.37
N LEU A 66 22.06 -4.00 -13.03
CA LEU A 66 21.33 -4.13 -11.77
C LEU A 66 21.95 -5.20 -10.86
N ALA A 67 22.09 -4.88 -9.58
CA ALA A 67 22.43 -5.84 -8.54
C ALA A 67 21.16 -6.34 -7.83
N ASN A 68 21.19 -7.55 -7.26
CA ASN A 68 20.14 -8.10 -6.40
C ASN A 68 20.41 -7.80 -4.91
N LEU A 69 21.00 -6.64 -4.63
CA LEU A 69 21.40 -6.23 -3.29
C LEU A 69 20.70 -4.92 -2.92
N PRO A 70 20.32 -4.75 -1.64
CA PRO A 70 19.69 -3.53 -1.16
C PRO A 70 20.66 -2.35 -1.25
N GLY A 71 20.16 -1.21 -1.72
CA GLY A 71 20.97 0.00 -1.90
C GLY A 71 20.14 1.27 -1.94
N ASP A 72 20.84 2.40 -1.97
CA ASP A 72 20.23 3.69 -2.26
C ASP A 72 19.76 3.71 -3.74
N PRO A 73 18.70 4.46 -4.10
CA PRO A 73 18.16 4.43 -5.45
C PRO A 73 19.17 4.98 -6.47
N THR A 74 19.24 4.33 -7.63
CA THR A 74 20.09 4.72 -8.77
C THR A 74 19.21 4.95 -10.00
N VAL A 75 19.81 5.49 -11.07
CA VAL A 75 19.11 5.66 -12.35
C VAL A 75 18.57 4.31 -12.83
N GLU A 76 19.40 3.26 -12.75
CA GLU A 76 19.05 1.92 -13.20
C GLU A 76 17.90 1.32 -12.39
N THR A 77 17.94 1.44 -11.05
CA THR A 77 16.86 0.88 -10.22
C THR A 77 15.55 1.66 -10.37
N ALA A 78 15.60 2.98 -10.60
CA ALA A 78 14.42 3.77 -10.91
C ALA A 78 13.78 3.39 -12.27
N LEU A 79 14.60 3.15 -13.29
CA LEU A 79 14.13 2.69 -14.61
C LEU A 79 13.58 1.25 -14.55
N ALA A 80 14.24 0.35 -13.82
CA ALA A 80 13.73 -1.00 -13.58
C ALA A 80 12.40 -0.98 -12.82
N HIS A 81 12.25 -0.06 -11.87
CA HIS A 81 10.99 0.14 -11.16
C HIS A 81 9.88 0.62 -12.10
N LEU A 82 10.13 1.61 -12.95
CA LEU A 82 9.16 2.03 -13.98
C LEU A 82 8.72 0.85 -14.85
N LYS A 83 9.67 0.03 -15.32
CA LYS A 83 9.37 -1.18 -16.11
C LYS A 83 8.44 -2.15 -15.38
N LEU A 84 8.62 -2.35 -14.07
CA LEU A 84 7.70 -3.13 -13.24
C LEU A 84 6.31 -2.49 -13.14
N LEU A 85 6.21 -1.16 -13.01
CA LEU A 85 4.92 -0.46 -12.96
C LEU A 85 4.13 -0.63 -14.28
N PHE A 86 4.81 -0.59 -15.43
CA PHE A 86 4.19 -0.86 -16.73
C PHE A 86 3.66 -2.30 -16.82
N ALA A 87 4.44 -3.29 -16.38
CA ALA A 87 3.98 -4.68 -16.33
C ALA A 87 2.74 -4.85 -15.44
N ILE A 88 2.69 -4.19 -14.28
CA ILE A 88 1.53 -4.18 -13.38
C ILE A 88 0.31 -3.53 -14.04
N GLN A 89 0.49 -2.39 -14.72
CA GLN A 89 -0.59 -1.70 -15.44
C GLN A 89 -1.15 -2.57 -16.56
N TRP A 90 -0.29 -3.23 -17.34
CA TRP A 90 -0.72 -4.16 -18.39
C TRP A 90 -1.46 -5.38 -17.84
N MET A 91 -1.01 -5.96 -16.73
CA MET A 91 -1.76 -7.02 -16.06
C MET A 91 -3.15 -6.54 -15.61
N LYS A 92 -3.27 -5.33 -15.06
CA LYS A 92 -4.58 -4.74 -14.69
C LYS A 92 -5.51 -4.61 -15.89
N GLU A 93 -4.97 -4.17 -17.03
CA GLU A 93 -5.75 -4.06 -18.26
C GLU A 93 -6.14 -5.43 -18.81
N ASP A 94 -5.21 -6.38 -18.90
CA ASP A 94 -5.49 -7.74 -19.39
C ASP A 94 -6.63 -8.37 -18.57
N VAL A 95 -6.60 -8.24 -17.25
CA VAL A 95 -7.69 -8.69 -16.36
C VAL A 95 -9.00 -7.95 -16.64
N GLY A 96 -8.95 -6.63 -16.79
CA GLY A 96 -10.14 -5.83 -17.08
C GLY A 96 -10.79 -6.21 -18.41
N PHE A 97 -9.99 -6.43 -19.45
CA PHE A 97 -10.43 -6.71 -20.82
C PHE A 97 -10.66 -8.20 -21.11
N THR A 98 -10.36 -9.12 -20.19
CA THR A 98 -10.69 -10.54 -20.34
C THR A 98 -12.19 -10.76 -20.14
N ASP A 99 -12.93 -10.80 -21.24
CA ASP A 99 -14.38 -11.03 -21.22
C ASP A 99 -14.73 -12.40 -20.61
N GLY A 100 -15.81 -12.43 -19.84
CA GLY A 100 -16.29 -13.63 -19.15
C GLY A 100 -15.47 -14.10 -17.95
N LEU A 101 -14.37 -13.42 -17.58
CA LEU A 101 -13.56 -13.82 -16.44
C LEU A 101 -14.39 -13.83 -15.14
N TRP A 102 -14.51 -15.03 -14.53
CA TRP A 102 -15.35 -15.33 -13.36
C TRP A 102 -16.83 -14.98 -13.56
N ASP A 103 -17.36 -15.27 -14.75
CA ASP A 103 -18.76 -15.07 -15.13
C ASP A 103 -19.21 -13.60 -15.07
N LEU A 104 -18.25 -12.69 -15.17
CA LEU A 104 -18.47 -11.27 -15.39
C LEU A 104 -18.30 -11.04 -16.89
N TRP A 105 -19.39 -10.78 -17.62
CA TRP A 105 -19.41 -10.65 -19.08
C TRP A 105 -19.67 -9.19 -19.52
N ASP A 106 -18.89 -8.69 -20.49
CA ASP A 106 -19.01 -7.34 -21.06
C ASP A 106 -20.39 -7.11 -21.70
N ALA A 107 -21.00 -8.17 -22.25
CA ALA A 107 -22.34 -8.13 -22.83
C ALA A 107 -23.43 -7.66 -21.84
N ARG A 108 -23.19 -7.81 -20.53
CA ARG A 108 -24.13 -7.36 -19.48
C ARG A 108 -24.13 -5.85 -19.28
N ALA A 109 -23.21 -5.11 -19.88
CA ALA A 109 -23.23 -3.66 -19.89
C ALA A 109 -24.25 -3.08 -20.88
N GLY A 110 -24.84 -3.91 -21.75
CA GLY A 110 -25.70 -3.48 -22.84
C GLY A 110 -24.92 -3.24 -24.15
N PRO A 111 -25.57 -2.68 -25.19
CA PRO A 111 -24.91 -2.38 -26.46
C PRO A 111 -23.79 -1.35 -26.26
N VAL A 112 -22.56 -1.75 -26.60
CA VAL A 112 -21.36 -0.89 -26.61
C VAL A 112 -20.66 -1.05 -27.95
N ASP A 113 -20.12 0.04 -28.49
CA ASP A 113 -19.33 0.07 -29.72
C ASP A 113 -18.20 -0.97 -29.65
N PRO A 114 -18.06 -1.87 -30.65
CA PRO A 114 -16.96 -2.83 -30.72
C PRO A 114 -15.56 -2.22 -30.53
N LEU A 115 -15.34 -0.97 -30.96
CA LEU A 115 -14.05 -0.27 -30.81
C LEU A 115 -13.66 -0.01 -29.35
N VAL A 116 -14.62 0.04 -28.43
CA VAL A 116 -14.39 0.27 -26.98
C VAL A 116 -14.27 -1.05 -26.20
N LYS A 117 -14.62 -2.17 -26.84
CA LYS A 117 -14.45 -3.52 -26.28
C LYS A 117 -13.01 -4.01 -26.38
N GLY A 118 -12.26 -3.56 -27.38
CA GLY A 118 -10.85 -3.90 -27.56
C GLY A 118 -9.93 -3.11 -26.62
N ARG A 119 -8.83 -3.77 -26.20
CA ARG A 119 -7.72 -3.12 -25.52
C ARG A 119 -7.12 -2.03 -26.45
N PRO A 120 -6.73 -0.84 -25.95
CA PRO A 120 -5.90 0.08 -26.72
C PRO A 120 -4.58 -0.63 -27.12
N GLY A 121 -4.17 -0.54 -28.38
CA GLY A 121 -2.90 -1.14 -28.82
C GLY A 121 -1.72 -0.56 -28.02
N LYS A 122 -0.69 -1.37 -27.75
CA LYS A 122 0.52 -0.92 -27.02
C LYS A 122 1.25 0.25 -27.72
N ASP A 123 1.02 0.42 -29.04
CA ASP A 123 1.57 1.50 -29.88
C ASP A 123 0.59 2.65 -30.15
N ALA A 124 -0.55 2.71 -29.47
CA ALA A 124 -1.56 3.72 -29.72
C ALA A 124 -1.00 5.13 -29.44
N LYS A 125 -0.71 5.88 -30.50
CA LYS A 125 -0.24 7.27 -30.41
C LYS A 125 -1.21 8.10 -29.54
N PRO A 126 -0.70 8.97 -28.65
CA PRO A 126 -1.55 9.88 -27.92
C PRO A 126 -2.17 10.88 -28.89
N GLY A 127 -3.47 10.75 -29.13
CA GLY A 127 -4.26 11.80 -29.77
C GLY A 127 -4.82 11.46 -31.15
N GLU A 128 -5.84 10.62 -31.18
CA GLU A 128 -7.03 11.01 -31.96
C GLU A 128 -7.99 11.69 -30.98
N LYS A 129 -7.93 13.02 -30.96
CA LYS A 129 -9.01 13.81 -30.37
C LYS A 129 -10.25 13.53 -31.22
N SER A 130 -11.18 12.72 -30.72
CA SER A 130 -12.55 12.81 -31.23
C SER A 130 -13.01 14.24 -30.98
N GLU A 131 -13.24 14.99 -32.05
CA GLU A 131 -13.77 16.36 -31.99
C GLU A 131 -14.98 16.38 -31.05
N LYS A 132 -14.85 17.06 -29.90
CA LYS A 132 -16.00 17.38 -29.06
C LYS A 132 -16.79 18.47 -29.77
N VAL A 133 -17.66 18.06 -30.68
CA VAL A 133 -18.75 18.91 -31.16
C VAL A 133 -19.71 19.09 -29.98
N ALA A 134 -19.94 20.34 -29.57
CA ALA A 134 -20.92 20.67 -28.56
C ALA A 134 -22.32 20.27 -29.08
N TRP A 135 -22.93 19.26 -28.46
CA TRP A 135 -24.30 18.85 -28.75
C TRP A 135 -25.09 18.65 -27.45
N GLN A 136 -26.36 19.06 -27.48
CA GLN A 136 -27.30 18.83 -26.39
C GLN A 136 -27.55 17.32 -26.26
N PRO A 137 -27.63 16.74 -25.06
CA PRO A 137 -27.63 15.29 -24.91
C PRO A 137 -28.94 14.67 -25.42
N ASP A 138 -28.87 13.95 -26.54
CA ASP A 138 -29.92 13.04 -27.02
C ASP A 138 -30.11 11.91 -25.97
N PRO A 139 -31.34 11.44 -25.68
CA PRO A 139 -31.57 10.22 -24.89
C PRO A 139 -30.67 9.01 -25.26
N LYS A 140 -30.23 8.89 -26.52
CA LYS A 140 -29.30 7.85 -26.98
C LYS A 140 -27.87 8.02 -26.45
N ASP A 141 -27.41 9.26 -26.28
CA ASP A 141 -26.08 9.54 -25.72
C ASP A 141 -26.02 9.19 -24.23
N LYS A 142 -27.10 9.50 -23.49
CA LYS A 142 -27.22 9.12 -22.07
C LYS A 142 -27.22 7.60 -21.87
N LEU A 143 -27.87 6.85 -22.76
CA LEU A 143 -27.87 5.39 -22.69
C LEU A 143 -26.49 4.80 -23.03
N ARG A 144 -25.80 5.36 -24.02
CA ARG A 144 -24.43 4.99 -24.36
C ARG A 144 -23.47 5.24 -23.20
N ASP A 145 -23.54 6.41 -22.58
CA ASP A 145 -22.70 6.77 -21.43
C ASP A 145 -22.96 5.83 -20.24
N LYS A 146 -24.22 5.49 -19.98
CA LYS A 146 -24.60 4.52 -18.94
C LYS A 146 -24.06 3.11 -19.22
N ASN A 147 -24.09 2.66 -20.48
CA ASN A 147 -23.54 1.36 -20.85
C ASN A 147 -22.01 1.35 -20.69
N LEU A 148 -21.32 2.44 -21.05
CA LEU A 148 -19.88 2.59 -20.84
C LEU A 148 -19.51 2.61 -19.35
N GLU A 149 -20.28 3.31 -18.53
CA GLU A 149 -20.10 3.33 -17.08
C GLU A 149 -20.30 1.92 -16.49
N THR A 150 -21.35 1.21 -16.92
CA THR A 150 -21.62 -0.17 -16.48
C THR A 150 -20.49 -1.11 -16.91
N LEU A 151 -19.97 -0.96 -18.13
CA LEU A 151 -18.81 -1.71 -18.60
C LEU A 151 -17.58 -1.44 -17.73
N SER A 152 -17.28 -0.17 -17.42
CA SER A 152 -16.18 0.19 -16.51
C SER A 152 -16.33 -0.49 -15.16
N LYS A 153 -17.53 -0.46 -14.57
CA LYS A 153 -17.82 -1.11 -13.28
C LYS A 153 -17.61 -2.64 -13.33
N ILE A 154 -17.97 -3.30 -14.43
CA ILE A 154 -17.71 -4.74 -14.61
C ILE A 154 -16.20 -5.02 -14.64
N ARG A 155 -15.43 -4.22 -15.39
CA ARG A 155 -13.96 -4.38 -15.49
C ARG A 155 -13.27 -4.09 -14.17
N GLU A 156 -13.69 -3.04 -13.46
CA GLU A 156 -13.24 -2.71 -12.11
C GLU A 156 -13.58 -3.84 -11.11
N LYS A 157 -14.76 -4.47 -11.27
CA LYS A 157 -15.13 -5.62 -10.45
C LYS A 157 -14.22 -6.82 -10.69
N ARG A 158 -13.89 -7.14 -11.95
CA ARG A 158 -12.88 -8.18 -12.28
C ARG A 158 -11.55 -7.84 -11.62
N TRP A 159 -11.07 -6.61 -11.76
CA TRP A 159 -9.83 -6.18 -11.14
C TRP A 159 -9.85 -6.31 -9.60
N ALA A 160 -10.92 -5.88 -8.94
CA ALA A 160 -11.06 -6.00 -7.49
C ALA A 160 -11.02 -7.47 -7.01
N LEU A 161 -11.68 -8.39 -7.75
CA LEU A 161 -11.62 -9.81 -7.45
C LEU A 161 -10.23 -10.40 -7.70
N PHE A 162 -9.56 -10.00 -8.77
CA PHE A 162 -8.19 -10.40 -9.08
C PHE A 162 -7.23 -9.99 -7.96
N VAL A 163 -7.33 -8.74 -7.48
CA VAL A 163 -6.53 -8.22 -6.36
C VAL A 163 -6.83 -8.99 -5.07
N ALA A 164 -8.10 -9.30 -4.77
CA ALA A 164 -8.46 -10.10 -3.60
C ALA A 164 -7.85 -11.52 -3.64
N ARG A 165 -7.84 -12.14 -4.83
CA ARG A 165 -7.17 -13.43 -5.06
C ARG A 165 -5.66 -13.30 -4.94
N ALA A 166 -5.06 -12.27 -5.53
CA ALA A 166 -3.62 -12.00 -5.48
C ALA A 166 -3.13 -11.79 -4.05
N ALA A 167 -3.87 -11.05 -3.22
CA ALA A 167 -3.55 -10.85 -1.80
C ALA A 167 -3.58 -12.17 -1.02
N SER A 168 -4.53 -13.07 -1.34
CA SER A 168 -4.57 -14.41 -0.76
C SER A 168 -3.41 -15.30 -1.24
N ARG A 169 -3.04 -15.21 -2.52
CA ARG A 169 -1.88 -15.91 -3.09
C ARG A 169 -0.58 -15.43 -2.43
N TYR A 170 -0.45 -14.12 -2.20
CA TYR A 170 0.66 -13.52 -1.46
C TYR A 170 0.71 -14.00 0.00
N GLU A 171 -0.42 -14.10 0.70
CA GLU A 171 -0.48 -14.70 2.04
C GLU A 171 0.02 -16.15 2.05
N THR A 172 -0.38 -16.96 1.07
CA THR A 172 0.08 -18.35 0.94
C THR A 172 1.59 -18.39 0.69
N TRP A 173 2.09 -17.58 -0.25
CA TRP A 173 3.52 -17.48 -0.55
C TRP A 173 4.34 -17.03 0.67
N TRP A 174 3.88 -16.01 1.38
CA TRP A 174 4.52 -15.53 2.62
C TRP A 174 4.70 -16.63 3.66
N LYS A 175 3.69 -17.48 3.87
CA LYS A 175 3.79 -18.64 4.77
C LYS A 175 4.80 -19.69 4.30
N THR A 176 5.12 -19.76 3.00
CA THR A 176 6.22 -20.61 2.52
C THR A 176 7.58 -20.02 2.89
N LEU A 177 7.73 -18.69 2.85
CA LEU A 177 8.95 -17.99 3.27
C LEU A 177 9.25 -18.24 4.76
N GLU A 178 8.21 -18.25 5.59
CA GLU A 178 8.33 -18.56 7.03
C GLU A 178 8.84 -19.99 7.27
N ARG A 179 8.55 -20.94 6.38
CA ARG A 179 9.03 -22.34 6.49
C ARG A 179 10.45 -22.51 5.98
N VAL A 180 10.83 -21.75 4.96
CA VAL A 180 12.17 -21.80 4.36
C VAL A 180 13.18 -21.07 5.25
N THR A 181 12.76 -19.98 5.89
CA THR A 181 13.60 -19.24 6.83
C THR A 181 13.71 -20.02 8.13
N THR A 182 14.90 -20.45 8.52
CA THR A 182 15.13 -21.21 9.77
C THR A 182 15.05 -20.36 11.04
N ALA A 183 14.92 -19.04 10.89
CA ALA A 183 14.79 -18.12 12.01
C ALA A 183 13.40 -18.22 12.65
N ARG A 184 13.37 -18.22 13.99
CA ARG A 184 12.11 -18.23 14.75
C ARG A 184 11.39 -16.87 14.64
N PRO A 185 10.05 -16.82 14.77
CA PRO A 185 9.32 -15.58 14.99
C PRO A 185 9.75 -14.81 16.25
N MET A 186 9.51 -13.48 16.24
CA MET A 186 9.72 -12.60 17.38
C MET A 186 8.78 -12.92 18.55
N ARG A 187 9.30 -12.82 19.79
CA ARG A 187 8.56 -12.97 21.05
C ARG A 187 8.60 -11.70 21.88
N THR A 188 7.67 -11.51 22.82
CA THR A 188 7.66 -10.33 23.71
C THR A 188 8.93 -10.21 24.56
N GLY A 189 9.59 -11.33 24.89
CA GLY A 189 10.86 -11.36 25.62
C GLY A 189 11.99 -10.66 24.85
N ASP A 190 12.00 -10.79 23.51
CA ASP A 190 13.03 -10.19 22.65
C ASP A 190 13.07 -8.66 22.76
N MET A 191 11.93 -8.03 23.09
CA MET A 191 11.83 -6.59 23.27
C MET A 191 12.64 -6.07 24.46
N HIS A 192 12.89 -6.93 25.45
CA HIS A 192 13.60 -6.60 26.67
C HIS A 192 15.08 -7.02 26.61
N THR A 193 15.47 -7.72 25.54
CA THR A 193 16.85 -8.16 25.31
C THR A 193 17.59 -7.08 24.51
N ARG A 194 18.63 -6.52 25.11
CA ARG A 194 19.52 -5.56 24.45
C ARG A 194 20.16 -6.21 23.20
N ASN A 195 20.19 -5.49 22.09
CA ASN A 195 20.76 -5.95 20.82
C ASN A 195 20.15 -7.29 20.34
N SER A 196 18.86 -7.52 20.60
CA SER A 196 18.19 -8.71 20.10
C SER A 196 18.11 -8.70 18.57
N GLU A 197 18.63 -9.74 17.93
CA GLU A 197 18.51 -9.94 16.48
C GLU A 197 17.07 -10.06 16.01
N MET A 198 16.17 -10.46 16.91
CA MET A 198 14.74 -10.60 16.64
C MET A 198 13.96 -9.29 16.87
N TYR A 199 14.62 -8.26 17.41
CA TYR A 199 13.97 -6.99 17.73
C TYR A 199 14.83 -5.78 17.40
N ALA A 200 15.78 -5.44 18.26
CA ALA A 200 16.57 -4.22 18.21
C ALA A 200 17.47 -4.15 16.97
N ASP A 201 18.12 -5.27 16.63
CA ASP A 201 19.07 -5.36 15.52
C ASP A 201 18.43 -5.97 14.26
N PHE A 202 17.15 -6.35 14.33
CA PHE A 202 16.41 -6.92 13.20
C PHE A 202 16.47 -6.05 11.93
N PRO A 203 16.24 -4.72 11.99
CA PRO A 203 16.17 -3.89 10.78
C PRO A 203 17.53 -3.67 10.10
N THR A 204 18.64 -4.09 10.73
CA THR A 204 20.00 -3.86 10.25
C THR A 204 20.39 -4.86 9.15
N ARG A 205 21.47 -4.57 8.41
CA ARG A 205 21.90 -5.39 7.27
C ARG A 205 22.30 -6.80 7.72
N THR A 206 21.96 -7.80 6.91
CA THR A 206 22.50 -9.15 6.98
C THR A 206 23.55 -9.34 5.87
N THR A 207 24.50 -10.26 6.08
CA THR A 207 25.49 -10.64 5.06
C THR A 207 24.99 -11.76 4.13
N GLU A 208 23.85 -12.36 4.47
CA GLU A 208 23.28 -13.48 3.72
C GLU A 208 22.44 -12.99 2.54
N ALA A 209 22.65 -13.60 1.38
CA ALA A 209 21.86 -13.35 0.18
C ALA A 209 20.63 -14.26 0.18
N PHE A 210 19.43 -13.67 0.15
CA PHE A 210 18.19 -14.43 -0.01
C PHE A 210 17.99 -14.90 -1.47
N TRP A 211 18.27 -14.01 -2.41
CA TRP A 211 17.99 -14.21 -3.83
C TRP A 211 19.14 -14.93 -4.52
N VAL A 212 19.00 -16.24 -4.69
CA VAL A 212 20.03 -17.08 -5.32
C VAL A 212 19.73 -17.44 -6.78
N SER A 213 18.45 -17.44 -7.18
CA SER A 213 18.04 -17.87 -8.52
C SER A 213 16.66 -17.32 -8.92
N GLU A 214 16.39 -17.29 -10.23
CA GLU A 214 15.14 -16.79 -10.84
C GLU A 214 13.90 -17.59 -10.42
N ASP A 215 14.06 -18.89 -10.14
CA ASP A 215 12.97 -19.78 -9.76
C ASP A 215 12.33 -19.45 -8.39
N MET A 216 12.92 -18.52 -7.63
CA MET A 216 12.34 -17.98 -6.40
C MET A 216 11.36 -16.82 -6.62
N LEU A 217 11.28 -16.28 -7.84
CA LEU A 217 10.36 -15.18 -8.14
C LEU A 217 8.90 -15.67 -8.09
N PRO A 218 7.99 -14.89 -7.47
CA PRO A 218 6.57 -15.22 -7.51
C PRO A 218 5.94 -14.78 -8.85
N PRO A 219 4.70 -15.22 -9.14
CA PRO A 219 3.88 -14.65 -10.21
C PRO A 219 3.72 -13.12 -10.10
N LEU A 220 3.44 -12.45 -11.22
CA LEU A 220 3.36 -10.98 -11.28
C LEU A 220 2.29 -10.39 -10.34
N ASP A 221 1.17 -11.08 -10.15
CA ASP A 221 0.10 -10.63 -9.26
C ASP A 221 0.54 -10.64 -7.78
N VAL A 222 1.34 -11.62 -7.39
CA VAL A 222 1.93 -11.73 -6.05
C VAL A 222 3.09 -10.76 -5.88
N LEU A 223 3.91 -10.56 -6.93
CA LEU A 223 4.96 -9.54 -6.96
C LEU A 223 4.39 -8.13 -6.78
N MET A 224 3.24 -7.82 -7.39
CA MET A 224 2.53 -6.55 -7.22
C MET A 224 2.09 -6.32 -5.77
N VAL A 225 1.50 -7.35 -5.13
CA VAL A 225 1.08 -7.26 -3.72
C VAL A 225 2.30 -7.08 -2.81
N TRP A 226 3.39 -7.82 -3.08
CA TRP A 226 4.63 -7.70 -2.33
C TRP A 226 5.26 -6.31 -2.47
N HIS A 227 5.36 -5.78 -3.70
CA HIS A 227 5.78 -4.41 -4.00
C HIS A 227 4.98 -3.40 -3.16
N THR A 228 3.65 -3.48 -3.19
CA THR A 228 2.76 -2.60 -2.42
C THR A 228 3.01 -2.72 -0.91
N HIS A 229 3.25 -3.93 -0.40
CA HIS A 229 3.54 -4.14 1.01
C HIS A 229 4.85 -3.45 1.42
N MET A 230 5.90 -3.54 0.60
CA MET A 230 7.18 -2.87 0.85
C MET A 230 7.08 -1.34 0.81
N LEU A 231 6.16 -0.78 0.03
CA LEU A 231 5.83 0.66 0.02
C LEU A 231 5.10 1.13 1.29
N ASN A 232 4.87 0.24 2.25
CA ASN A 232 4.38 0.57 3.59
C ASN A 232 5.44 0.16 4.62
N PRO A 233 6.57 0.90 4.69
CA PRO A 233 7.83 0.40 5.23
C PRO A 233 7.75 0.01 6.71
N ARG A 234 6.96 0.74 7.52
CA ARG A 234 6.75 0.38 8.93
C ARG A 234 5.88 -0.86 9.12
N ALA A 235 4.87 -1.05 8.27
CA ALA A 235 4.03 -2.25 8.28
C ALA A 235 4.84 -3.48 7.85
N PHE A 236 5.58 -3.35 6.74
CA PHE A 236 6.45 -4.41 6.23
C PHE A 236 7.51 -4.84 7.25
N LEU A 237 8.11 -3.88 7.97
CA LEU A 237 9.07 -4.18 9.04
C LEU A 237 8.42 -4.97 10.18
N GLU A 238 7.28 -4.49 10.69
CA GLU A 238 6.57 -5.14 11.80
C GLU A 238 6.14 -6.57 11.44
N ASP A 239 5.58 -6.77 10.24
CA ASP A 239 5.17 -8.10 9.78
C ASP A 239 6.37 -9.03 9.57
N SER A 240 7.48 -8.52 9.01
CA SER A 240 8.72 -9.29 8.86
C SER A 240 9.30 -9.72 10.22
N MET A 241 9.28 -8.84 11.21
CA MET A 241 9.73 -9.16 12.58
C MET A 241 8.86 -10.23 13.22
N LEU A 242 7.54 -10.06 13.13
CA LEU A 242 6.57 -11.01 13.69
C LEU A 242 6.60 -12.37 12.99
N ALA A 243 7.05 -12.43 11.73
CA ALA A 243 7.22 -13.65 10.96
C ALA A 243 8.63 -14.27 11.07
N GLY A 244 9.62 -13.55 11.61
CA GLY A 244 11.02 -14.00 11.65
C GLY A 244 11.77 -13.86 10.32
N LEU A 245 11.27 -13.06 9.38
CA LEU A 245 11.77 -12.93 8.02
C LEU A 245 12.90 -11.88 7.88
N ARG A 246 13.92 -11.95 8.76
CA ARG A 246 15.02 -10.96 8.80
C ARG A 246 15.80 -10.89 7.50
N ILE A 247 16.15 -12.03 6.93
CA ILE A 247 16.96 -12.12 5.70
C ILE A 247 16.17 -11.59 4.50
N PHE A 248 14.87 -11.91 4.43
CA PHE A 248 13.96 -11.42 3.39
C PHE A 248 13.78 -9.89 3.48
N TRP A 249 13.54 -9.38 4.69
CA TRP A 249 13.55 -7.94 4.98
C TRP A 249 14.86 -7.30 4.53
N ALA A 250 16.00 -7.91 4.85
CA ALA A 250 17.29 -7.32 4.55
C ALA A 250 17.58 -7.27 3.05
N SER A 251 17.08 -8.23 2.26
CA SER A 251 17.45 -8.43 0.85
C SER A 251 16.79 -7.47 -0.13
N GLY A 252 15.58 -6.98 0.17
CA GLY A 252 14.84 -6.07 -0.71
C GLY A 252 14.44 -6.69 -2.06
N MET A 253 14.01 -5.82 -2.98
CA MET A 253 13.56 -6.21 -4.31
C MET A 253 14.75 -6.66 -5.19
N PRO A 254 14.76 -7.88 -5.76
CA PRO A 254 15.84 -8.38 -6.60
C PRO A 254 15.75 -7.80 -8.01
N TRP A 255 16.13 -6.53 -8.18
CA TRP A 255 15.96 -5.80 -9.43
C TRP A 255 16.59 -6.48 -10.64
N GLY A 256 17.74 -7.14 -10.49
CA GLY A 256 18.36 -7.89 -11.57
C GLY A 256 17.50 -9.05 -12.07
N LEU A 257 16.88 -9.80 -11.15
CA LEU A 257 15.95 -10.89 -11.51
C LEU A 257 14.63 -10.36 -12.08
N VAL A 258 14.02 -9.38 -11.41
CA VAL A 258 12.74 -8.79 -11.83
C VAL A 258 12.86 -8.13 -13.21
N ASN A 259 13.92 -7.35 -13.45
CA ASN A 259 14.12 -6.69 -14.73
C ASN A 259 14.36 -7.68 -15.89
N LYS A 260 15.02 -8.81 -15.61
CA LYS A 260 15.25 -9.89 -16.58
C LYS A 260 13.95 -10.66 -16.91
N ALA A 261 13.08 -10.82 -15.92
CA ALA A 261 11.80 -11.52 -16.08
C ALA A 261 10.75 -10.68 -16.86
N ILE A 262 10.96 -9.37 -17.00
CA ILE A 262 10.06 -8.50 -17.77
C ILE A 262 10.72 -8.22 -19.12
N ASP A 263 10.06 -8.49 -20.23
CA ASP A 263 10.58 -8.18 -21.57
C ASP A 263 10.36 -6.70 -21.97
N THR A 264 10.65 -6.36 -23.22
CA THR A 264 10.49 -5.00 -23.77
C THR A 264 9.03 -4.60 -23.97
N ASP A 265 8.14 -5.58 -24.09
CA ASP A 265 6.70 -5.38 -24.22
C ASP A 265 5.99 -5.43 -22.85
N PHE A 266 6.77 -5.44 -21.77
CA PHE A 266 6.34 -5.55 -20.38
C PHE A 266 5.62 -6.86 -20.03
N ASN A 267 5.81 -7.92 -20.81
CA ASN A 267 5.32 -9.24 -20.43
C ASN A 267 6.25 -9.84 -19.38
N TYR A 268 5.65 -10.38 -18.32
CA TYR A 268 6.37 -11.08 -17.27
C TYR A 268 6.53 -12.57 -17.62
N THR A 269 7.73 -12.96 -18.01
CA THR A 269 8.07 -14.33 -18.43
C THR A 269 9.19 -14.89 -17.57
N VAL A 270 8.97 -16.08 -17.03
CA VAL A 270 9.93 -16.82 -16.22
C VAL A 270 10.10 -18.25 -16.76
N SER A 271 11.17 -18.90 -16.34
CA SER A 271 11.44 -20.32 -16.64
C SER A 271 10.29 -21.27 -16.21
N PRO A 272 10.07 -22.40 -16.92
CA PRO A 272 9.13 -23.44 -16.49
C PRO A 272 9.41 -23.98 -15.08
N GLU A 273 10.68 -24.05 -14.68
CA GLU A 273 11.12 -24.48 -13.35
C GLU A 273 10.61 -23.55 -12.26
N CYS A 274 10.61 -22.23 -12.51
CA CYS A 274 10.02 -21.24 -11.61
C CYS A 274 8.52 -21.51 -11.39
N LYS A 275 7.78 -21.74 -12.48
CA LYS A 275 6.34 -22.06 -12.42
C LYS A 275 6.07 -23.36 -11.65
N ALA A 276 6.85 -24.41 -11.94
CA ALA A 276 6.73 -25.69 -11.27
C ALA A 276 7.05 -25.58 -9.77
N ARG A 277 8.09 -24.82 -9.40
CA ARG A 277 8.45 -24.56 -8.00
C ARG A 277 7.35 -23.83 -7.25
N TRP A 278 6.76 -22.78 -7.85
CA TRP A 278 5.62 -22.06 -7.29
C TRP A 278 4.46 -23.00 -6.97
N THR A 279 4.02 -23.80 -7.95
CA THR A 279 2.89 -24.73 -7.79
C THR A 279 3.19 -25.79 -6.75
N HIS A 280 4.41 -26.34 -6.74
CA HIS A 280 4.83 -27.31 -5.72
C HIS A 280 4.81 -26.73 -4.30
N GLN A 281 5.29 -25.48 -4.11
CA GLN A 281 5.40 -24.87 -2.78
C GLN A 281 4.07 -24.35 -2.22
N THR A 282 3.22 -23.81 -3.09
CA THR A 282 1.98 -23.12 -2.68
C THR A 282 0.74 -23.98 -2.85
N GLY A 283 0.77 -24.98 -3.73
CA GLY A 283 -0.41 -25.72 -4.17
C GLY A 283 -1.37 -24.90 -5.06
N LEU A 284 -0.92 -23.74 -5.56
CA LEU A 284 -1.70 -22.82 -6.38
C LEU A 284 -1.23 -22.86 -7.84
N ALA A 285 -2.12 -22.50 -8.76
CA ALA A 285 -1.78 -22.34 -10.16
C ALA A 285 -0.82 -21.15 -10.34
N TRP A 286 0.03 -21.20 -11.37
CA TRP A 286 0.89 -20.06 -11.71
C TRP A 286 0.05 -18.83 -12.06
N ASP A 287 -0.98 -19.00 -12.87
CA ASP A 287 -1.88 -17.92 -13.27
C ASP A 287 -3.05 -17.78 -12.27
N ASN A 288 -3.34 -16.55 -11.87
CA ASN A 288 -4.36 -16.25 -10.86
C ASN A 288 -5.75 -16.72 -11.28
N ALA A 289 -6.09 -16.60 -12.57
CA ALA A 289 -7.37 -17.01 -13.12
C ALA A 289 -7.64 -18.52 -12.97
N ASP A 290 -6.58 -19.32 -12.97
CA ASP A 290 -6.64 -20.79 -12.94
C ASP A 290 -6.79 -21.37 -11.53
N ASP A 291 -6.64 -20.54 -10.48
CA ASP A 291 -6.90 -20.96 -9.10
C ASP A 291 -8.40 -21.33 -8.89
N PRO A 292 -8.71 -22.16 -7.88
CA PRO A 292 -10.09 -22.53 -7.57
C PRO A 292 -11.03 -21.32 -7.38
N LEU A 293 -12.26 -21.44 -7.87
CA LEU A 293 -13.31 -20.41 -7.72
C LEU A 293 -13.86 -20.26 -6.29
N VAL A 294 -13.35 -21.06 -5.36
CA VAL A 294 -13.66 -21.03 -3.93
C VAL A 294 -12.41 -20.80 -3.10
N LYS A 295 -12.55 -20.07 -2.01
CA LYS A 295 -11.54 -19.97 -0.95
C LYS A 295 -11.93 -20.85 0.23
N THR A 296 -10.99 -21.67 0.67
CA THR A 296 -11.13 -22.43 1.90
C THR A 296 -10.91 -21.54 3.13
N VAL A 297 -11.91 -21.45 4.01
CA VAL A 297 -11.86 -20.66 5.26
C VAL A 297 -12.25 -21.55 6.45
N LYS A 298 -11.44 -21.52 7.51
CA LYS A 298 -11.76 -22.20 8.77
C LYS A 298 -12.76 -21.38 9.57
N CYS A 299 -13.93 -21.93 9.89
CA CYS A 299 -14.93 -21.27 10.72
C CYS A 299 -14.33 -20.92 12.09
N PRO A 300 -14.29 -19.64 12.51
CA PRO A 300 -13.72 -19.25 13.79
C PRO A 300 -14.40 -19.89 15.01
N THR A 301 -15.68 -20.25 14.89
CA THR A 301 -16.47 -20.83 15.97
C THR A 301 -16.26 -22.33 16.15
N CYS A 302 -16.47 -23.11 15.08
CA CYS A 302 -16.50 -24.57 15.16
C CYS A 302 -15.34 -25.26 14.42
N SER A 303 -14.39 -24.50 13.88
CA SER A 303 -13.21 -24.97 13.17
C SER A 303 -13.46 -25.77 11.88
N THR A 304 -14.72 -25.86 11.42
CA THR A 304 -15.08 -26.51 10.15
C THR A 304 -14.48 -25.77 8.95
N MET A 305 -14.00 -26.51 7.96
CA MET A 305 -13.51 -25.96 6.70
C MET A 305 -14.70 -25.62 5.78
N LEU A 306 -14.78 -24.36 5.37
CA LEU A 306 -15.83 -23.82 4.50
C LEU A 306 -15.22 -23.50 3.15
N GLN A 307 -15.91 -23.86 2.06
CA GLN A 307 -15.54 -23.46 0.70
C GLN A 307 -16.42 -22.28 0.31
N ILE A 308 -15.89 -21.06 0.42
CA ILE A 308 -16.64 -19.83 0.15
C ILE A 308 -16.31 -19.39 -1.28
N PRO A 309 -17.28 -19.17 -2.17
CA PRO A 309 -16.99 -18.67 -3.52
C PRO A 309 -16.28 -17.32 -3.47
N TRP A 310 -15.37 -17.06 -4.40
CA TRP A 310 -14.69 -15.77 -4.48
C TRP A 310 -15.65 -14.62 -4.75
N THR A 311 -16.66 -14.85 -5.59
CA THR A 311 -17.73 -13.88 -5.85
C THR A 311 -19.07 -14.60 -6.05
N THR A 312 -20.15 -13.90 -5.77
CA THR A 312 -21.52 -14.29 -6.19
C THR A 312 -22.09 -13.35 -7.25
N CYS A 313 -21.28 -12.45 -7.81
CA CYS A 313 -21.72 -11.48 -8.84
C CYS A 313 -21.76 -12.09 -10.25
N GLY A 314 -21.03 -13.20 -10.44
CA GLY A 314 -20.92 -13.88 -11.72
C GLY A 314 -22.23 -14.56 -12.12
N LEU A 315 -22.62 -14.41 -13.39
CA LEU A 315 -23.76 -15.12 -13.99
C LEU A 315 -23.34 -15.75 -15.32
N PRO A 316 -23.91 -16.91 -15.69
CA PRO A 316 -23.61 -17.58 -16.96
C PRO A 316 -23.81 -16.66 -18.18
N ALA A 317 -23.08 -16.94 -19.25
CA ALA A 317 -23.14 -16.16 -20.50
C ALA A 317 -24.53 -16.12 -21.13
N ASP A 318 -25.32 -17.19 -20.95
CA ASP A 318 -26.67 -17.37 -21.49
C ASP A 318 -27.78 -16.86 -20.55
N TYR A 319 -27.43 -16.14 -19.48
CA TYR A 319 -28.40 -15.56 -18.56
C TYR A 319 -29.35 -14.60 -19.29
N ALA A 320 -30.62 -14.99 -19.42
CA ALA A 320 -31.65 -14.27 -20.17
C ALA A 320 -32.34 -13.14 -19.39
N GLY A 321 -31.87 -12.79 -18.19
CA GLY A 321 -32.48 -11.72 -17.39
C GLY A 321 -32.19 -10.33 -17.96
N THR A 322 -33.17 -9.44 -17.87
CA THR A 322 -33.10 -8.05 -18.39
C THR A 322 -32.55 -7.04 -17.38
N GLU A 323 -32.20 -7.49 -16.18
CA GLU A 323 -31.74 -6.61 -15.09
C GLU A 323 -30.27 -6.22 -15.26
N LEU A 324 -29.93 -4.98 -14.86
CA LEU A 324 -28.56 -4.50 -14.81
C LEU A 324 -27.71 -5.39 -13.89
N PRO A 325 -26.40 -5.52 -14.15
CA PRO A 325 -25.54 -6.37 -13.34
C PRO A 325 -25.45 -5.86 -11.90
N VAL A 326 -25.89 -6.69 -10.95
CA VAL A 326 -25.66 -6.47 -9.51
C VAL A 326 -24.23 -6.88 -9.19
N LEU A 327 -23.36 -5.89 -8.92
CA LEU A 327 -21.93 -6.09 -8.64
C LEU A 327 -21.60 -6.11 -7.13
N THR A 328 -22.63 -6.07 -6.29
CA THR A 328 -22.59 -6.26 -4.83
C THR A 328 -22.92 -7.71 -4.50
N GLY A 329 -21.90 -8.56 -4.40
CA GLY A 329 -22.04 -9.97 -4.04
C GLY A 329 -21.68 -10.26 -2.59
N ASN A 330 -21.77 -11.53 -2.20
CA ASN A 330 -21.52 -12.02 -0.85
C ASN A 330 -20.38 -13.03 -0.74
N GLY A 331 -19.61 -13.23 -1.81
CA GLY A 331 -18.41 -14.07 -1.82
C GLY A 331 -17.25 -13.50 -1.02
N TYR A 332 -16.18 -14.28 -0.86
CA TYR A 332 -15.02 -13.91 -0.05
C TYR A 332 -14.31 -12.64 -0.56
N GLY A 333 -14.21 -12.47 -1.88
CA GLY A 333 -13.64 -11.29 -2.53
C GLY A 333 -14.64 -10.16 -2.75
N ASP A 334 -15.92 -10.35 -2.42
CA ASP A 334 -16.93 -9.29 -2.54
C ASP A 334 -16.88 -8.31 -1.36
N SER A 335 -17.51 -7.14 -1.50
CA SER A 335 -17.54 -6.12 -0.46
C SER A 335 -18.30 -6.59 0.79
N ASP A 336 -19.45 -7.24 0.60
CA ASP A 336 -20.39 -7.66 1.66
C ASP A 336 -20.35 -9.19 1.87
N LEU A 337 -19.20 -9.74 2.30
CA LEU A 337 -19.06 -11.17 2.58
C LEU A 337 -20.12 -11.64 3.60
N GLN A 338 -20.97 -12.57 3.18
CA GLN A 338 -21.93 -13.25 4.04
C GLN A 338 -21.99 -14.73 3.68
N TYR A 339 -21.49 -15.59 4.57
CA TYR A 339 -21.52 -17.04 4.33
C TYR A 339 -21.89 -17.83 5.60
N PRO A 340 -23.07 -18.46 5.66
CA PRO A 340 -23.48 -19.24 6.83
C PRO A 340 -22.67 -20.55 6.94
N CYS A 341 -22.05 -20.77 8.10
CA CYS A 341 -21.36 -22.02 8.38
C CYS A 341 -22.36 -23.18 8.50
N TRP A 342 -22.26 -24.16 7.60
CA TRP A 342 -23.17 -25.32 7.55
C TRP A 342 -23.18 -26.18 8.83
N ARG A 343 -22.11 -26.15 9.64
CA ARG A 343 -22.03 -26.96 10.87
C ARG A 343 -22.60 -26.26 12.12
N CYS A 344 -22.33 -24.97 12.31
CA CYS A 344 -22.69 -24.27 13.56
C CYS A 344 -23.73 -23.15 13.38
N GLY A 345 -23.99 -22.73 12.13
CA GLY A 345 -24.89 -21.63 11.78
C GLY A 345 -24.27 -20.23 11.89
N THR A 346 -23.07 -20.07 12.45
CA THR A 346 -22.40 -18.75 12.49
C THR A 346 -22.20 -18.22 11.07
N THR A 347 -22.65 -17.00 10.81
CA THR A 347 -22.42 -16.33 9.52
C THR A 347 -21.01 -15.73 9.51
N ILE A 348 -20.20 -16.15 8.54
CA ILE A 348 -18.88 -15.57 8.26
C ILE A 348 -19.08 -14.23 7.58
N ARG A 349 -18.52 -13.18 8.20
CA ARG A 349 -18.46 -11.80 7.71
C ARG A 349 -17.05 -11.25 7.93
N LYS A 350 -16.66 -10.19 7.20
CA LYS A 350 -15.33 -9.57 7.34
C LYS A 350 -15.07 -9.05 8.75
N GLU A 351 -16.08 -8.48 9.40
CA GLU A 351 -16.01 -7.97 10.77
C GLU A 351 -15.78 -9.12 11.76
N TYR A 352 -16.44 -10.26 11.55
CA TYR A 352 -16.26 -11.44 12.38
C TYR A 352 -14.89 -12.09 12.18
N LEU A 353 -14.39 -12.15 10.94
CA LEU A 353 -13.03 -12.60 10.65
C LEU A 353 -11.96 -11.69 11.29
N SER A 354 -12.23 -10.39 11.37
CA SER A 354 -11.34 -9.42 12.03
C SER A 354 -11.26 -9.67 13.54
N VAL A 355 -12.41 -9.93 14.19
CA VAL A 355 -12.45 -10.36 15.60
C VAL A 355 -11.74 -11.70 15.78
N ALA A 356 -11.96 -12.66 14.89
CA ALA A 356 -11.29 -13.96 14.94
C ALA A 356 -9.76 -13.82 14.86
N LYS A 357 -9.26 -12.93 13.99
CA LYS A 357 -7.83 -12.59 13.92
C LYS A 357 -7.33 -12.04 15.26
N PHE A 358 -8.02 -11.06 15.85
CA PHE A 358 -7.65 -10.49 17.15
C PHE A 358 -7.60 -11.55 18.25
N VAL A 359 -8.59 -12.44 18.29
CA VAL A 359 -8.64 -13.53 19.28
C VAL A 359 -7.51 -14.53 19.08
N ASN A 360 -7.19 -14.88 17.83
CA ASN A 360 -6.07 -15.79 17.52
C ASN A 360 -4.72 -15.16 17.91
N ASP A 361 -4.49 -13.89 17.60
CA ASP A 361 -3.27 -13.18 18.01
C ASP A 361 -3.17 -13.08 19.54
N THR A 362 -4.30 -12.83 20.22
CA THR A 362 -4.36 -12.82 21.70
C THR A 362 -4.03 -14.20 22.28
N LYS A 363 -4.50 -15.29 21.64
CA LYS A 363 -4.14 -16.66 22.04
C LYS A 363 -2.65 -16.94 21.82
N ALA A 364 -2.06 -16.47 20.73
CA ALA A 364 -0.62 -16.59 20.46
C ALA A 364 0.22 -15.81 21.47
N LEU A 365 -0.25 -14.64 21.92
CA LEU A 365 0.35 -13.86 23.00
C LEU A 365 0.29 -14.59 24.35
N LEU A 366 -0.86 -15.16 24.70
CA LEU A 366 -1.07 -15.89 25.97
C LEU A 366 -0.40 -17.27 25.98
N GLY A 367 -0.17 -17.85 24.81
CA GLY A 367 0.37 -19.20 24.62
C GLY A 367 1.91 -19.27 24.67
N PRO A 368 2.47 -20.46 24.40
CA PRO A 368 3.92 -20.70 24.45
C PRO A 368 4.70 -19.93 23.37
N GLU A 369 4.02 -19.52 22.29
CA GLU A 369 4.60 -18.65 21.25
C GLU A 369 5.00 -17.30 21.83
N ASN A 370 4.21 -16.77 22.77
CA ASN A 370 4.41 -15.46 23.39
C ASN A 370 4.66 -14.36 22.33
N ARG A 371 3.88 -14.43 21.24
CA ARG A 371 3.98 -13.53 20.09
C ARG A 371 3.34 -12.17 20.46
N PRO A 372 4.05 -11.04 20.29
CA PRO A 372 3.47 -9.73 20.56
C PRO A 372 2.32 -9.42 19.60
N MET A 373 1.33 -8.65 20.07
CA MET A 373 0.23 -8.20 19.20
C MET A 373 0.75 -7.27 18.10
N PRO A 374 0.30 -7.42 16.84
CA PRO A 374 0.46 -6.40 15.81
C PRO A 374 0.16 -4.98 16.29
N GLY A 375 1.00 -4.02 15.90
CA GLY A 375 0.89 -2.61 16.30
C GLY A 375 1.58 -2.27 17.62
N THR A 376 2.23 -3.24 18.28
CA THR A 376 2.92 -3.05 19.57
C THR A 376 4.44 -3.20 19.48
N VAL A 377 4.99 -3.45 18.29
CA VAL A 377 6.42 -3.77 18.10
C VAL A 377 7.26 -2.49 17.97
N LEU A 378 6.82 -1.56 17.11
CA LEU A 378 7.56 -0.34 16.78
C LEU A 378 7.07 0.85 17.61
N ALA A 379 8.02 1.65 18.11
CA ALA A 379 7.75 2.91 18.81
C ALA A 379 7.19 3.99 17.87
N THR A 380 6.88 5.16 18.43
CA THR A 380 6.29 6.30 17.69
C THR A 380 7.16 6.83 16.55
N ASN A 381 8.49 6.70 16.66
CA ASN A 381 9.44 7.06 15.59
C ASN A 381 9.57 5.98 14.50
N GLY A 382 8.85 4.86 14.62
CA GLY A 382 8.87 3.75 13.67
C GLY A 382 10.01 2.75 13.86
N THR A 383 10.83 2.87 14.90
CA THR A 383 11.94 1.94 15.16
C THR A 383 11.60 0.96 16.30
N PRO A 384 12.23 -0.23 16.36
CA PRO A 384 12.32 -0.97 17.62
C PRO A 384 13.07 -0.11 18.65
N SER A 385 12.55 -0.01 19.88
CA SER A 385 13.24 0.74 20.93
C SER A 385 14.32 -0.11 21.57
N GLN A 386 15.48 0.48 21.86
CA GLN A 386 16.44 -0.16 22.75
C GLN A 386 15.93 -0.08 24.20
N PRO A 387 16.12 -1.13 25.03
CA PRO A 387 15.86 -1.03 26.46
C PRO A 387 16.75 0.06 27.06
N VAL A 388 16.17 1.16 27.52
CA VAL A 388 16.95 2.25 28.14
C VAL A 388 17.34 1.83 29.56
N PRO A 389 18.63 1.91 29.97
CA PRO A 389 19.09 1.50 31.31
C PRO A 389 18.56 2.34 32.47
N SER A 390 17.82 3.42 32.21
CA SER A 390 17.65 4.53 33.15
C SER A 390 16.21 4.68 33.61
N VAL A 391 15.72 3.76 34.45
CA VAL A 391 14.99 4.01 35.72
C VAL A 391 14.96 2.66 36.44
N VAL A 392 16.01 2.35 37.19
CA VAL A 392 16.02 1.18 38.08
C VAL A 392 15.36 1.59 39.38
N ILE A 393 14.08 1.28 39.51
CA ILE A 393 13.49 0.94 40.81
C ILE A 393 12.71 -0.35 40.61
N GLY A 394 13.38 -1.48 40.85
CA GLY A 394 12.74 -2.74 41.23
C GLY A 394 12.26 -3.71 40.13
N GLN A 395 11.89 -3.32 38.90
CA GLN A 395 11.38 -4.27 37.89
C GLN A 395 11.68 -3.81 36.45
N VAL A 396 11.76 -4.77 35.52
CA VAL A 396 12.06 -4.68 34.07
C VAL A 396 11.63 -3.33 33.43
N PRO A 397 12.50 -2.67 32.61
CA PRO A 397 12.16 -1.43 31.93
C PRO A 397 10.85 -1.57 31.13
N LEU A 398 9.83 -0.79 31.50
CA LEU A 398 8.55 -0.83 30.81
C LEU A 398 8.66 -0.13 29.46
N ILE A 399 8.38 -0.89 28.40
CA ILE A 399 8.33 -0.38 27.03
C ILE A 399 6.93 0.22 26.79
N PRO A 400 6.78 1.53 26.57
CA PRO A 400 5.46 2.17 26.49
C PRO A 400 4.58 1.61 25.37
N HIS A 401 5.13 1.41 24.17
CA HIS A 401 4.38 0.86 23.03
C HIS A 401 4.02 -0.62 23.15
N ALA A 402 4.63 -1.35 24.10
CA ALA A 402 4.25 -2.72 24.44
C ALA A 402 3.11 -2.81 25.48
N PHE A 403 2.56 -1.67 25.93
CA PHE A 403 1.45 -1.64 26.89
C PHE A 403 0.25 -2.51 26.50
N PRO A 404 -0.22 -2.55 25.23
CA PRO A 404 -1.36 -3.39 24.88
C PRO A 404 -1.10 -4.89 25.11
N ASN A 405 0.14 -5.36 24.94
CA ASN A 405 0.52 -6.73 25.29
C ASN A 405 0.34 -6.97 26.78
N ARG A 406 0.86 -6.07 27.63
CA ARG A 406 0.70 -6.17 29.09
C ARG A 406 -0.78 -6.11 29.51
N LEU A 407 -1.58 -5.27 28.86
CA LEU A 407 -3.02 -5.17 29.12
C LEU A 407 -3.73 -6.51 28.87
N LEU A 408 -3.51 -7.14 27.72
CA LEU A 408 -4.12 -8.43 27.39
C LEU A 408 -3.56 -9.57 28.25
N LEU A 409 -2.27 -9.50 28.59
CA LEU A 409 -1.63 -10.42 29.54
C LEU A 409 -2.05 -10.17 30.99
N SER A 410 -2.79 -9.13 31.36
CA SER A 410 -3.03 -8.84 32.78
C SER A 410 -4.12 -9.70 33.41
N GLY A 411 -5.15 -10.07 32.63
CA GLY A 411 -6.38 -10.65 33.17
C GLY A 411 -7.27 -9.67 33.94
N CYS A 412 -6.86 -8.40 34.05
CA CYS A 412 -7.67 -7.35 34.67
C CYS A 412 -9.05 -7.24 34.00
N ASN A 413 -10.09 -6.99 34.81
CA ASN A 413 -11.48 -6.96 34.36
C ASN A 413 -11.92 -8.18 33.52
N SER A 414 -11.31 -9.36 33.74
CA SER A 414 -11.60 -10.58 33.00
C SER A 414 -11.35 -10.48 31.48
N ILE A 415 -10.50 -9.54 31.04
CA ILE A 415 -10.26 -9.27 29.61
C ILE A 415 -9.85 -10.53 28.84
N ARG A 416 -9.05 -11.41 29.45
CA ARG A 416 -8.58 -12.66 28.81
C ARG A 416 -9.76 -13.58 28.45
N SER A 417 -10.67 -13.83 29.39
CA SER A 417 -11.81 -14.73 29.16
C SER A 417 -12.87 -14.09 28.26
N GLN A 418 -13.11 -12.78 28.40
CA GLN A 418 -14.04 -12.04 27.55
C GLN A 418 -13.62 -12.06 26.08
N ILE A 419 -12.35 -11.74 25.78
CA ILE A 419 -11.82 -11.75 24.41
C ILE A 419 -11.83 -13.16 23.83
N THR A 420 -11.34 -14.16 24.56
CA THR A 420 -11.27 -15.54 24.05
C THR A 420 -12.66 -16.18 23.83
N ALA A 421 -13.68 -15.74 24.56
CA ALA A 421 -15.06 -16.19 24.39
C ALA A 421 -15.73 -15.68 23.10
N LEU A 422 -15.23 -14.60 22.48
CA LEU A 422 -15.84 -13.98 21.27
C LEU A 422 -15.91 -14.93 20.07
N THR A 423 -15.03 -15.93 20.01
CA THR A 423 -15.06 -16.97 18.97
C THR A 423 -15.60 -18.31 19.46
N SER A 424 -16.11 -18.41 20.70
CA SER A 424 -16.43 -19.71 21.32
C SER A 424 -17.94 -19.94 21.51
N THR A 425 -18.75 -18.88 21.60
CA THR A 425 -20.21 -19.00 21.70
C THR A 425 -20.84 -19.12 20.31
N ARG A 426 -21.90 -19.93 20.17
CA ARG A 426 -22.76 -19.92 18.97
C ARG A 426 -23.30 -18.49 18.87
N ALA A 427 -22.74 -17.71 17.94
CA ALA A 427 -22.86 -16.27 17.91
C ALA A 427 -24.33 -15.85 17.70
N GLN A 428 -25.09 -15.72 18.79
CA GLN A 428 -26.36 -14.99 18.81
C GLN A 428 -26.09 -13.48 18.70
N LEU A 429 -24.91 -13.03 19.13
CA LEU A 429 -24.38 -11.68 18.91
C LEU A 429 -23.29 -11.77 17.84
N ALA A 430 -23.34 -10.94 16.80
CA ALA A 430 -22.28 -10.82 15.79
C ALA A 430 -21.20 -9.86 16.31
N PRO A 431 -20.10 -10.34 16.93
CA PRO A 431 -19.11 -9.43 17.50
C PRO A 431 -18.34 -8.73 16.40
N THR A 432 -17.94 -7.49 16.68
CA THR A 432 -17.09 -6.69 15.80
C THR A 432 -15.90 -6.16 16.60
N MET A 433 -14.96 -5.47 15.93
CA MET A 433 -13.87 -4.81 16.64
C MET A 433 -14.35 -3.68 17.59
N ASP A 434 -15.59 -3.20 17.43
CA ASP A 434 -16.27 -2.33 18.41
C ASP A 434 -16.49 -3.04 19.74
N THR A 435 -16.85 -4.32 19.72
CA THR A 435 -16.98 -5.17 20.91
C THR A 435 -15.63 -5.29 21.62
N VAL A 436 -14.56 -5.59 20.87
CA VAL A 436 -13.18 -5.66 21.43
C VAL A 436 -12.77 -4.32 22.02
N ARG A 437 -13.05 -3.21 21.33
CA ARG A 437 -12.76 -1.85 21.81
C ARG A 437 -13.41 -1.60 23.17
N LYS A 438 -14.71 -1.92 23.32
CA LYS A 438 -15.46 -1.75 24.57
C LYS A 438 -14.84 -2.55 25.72
N GLU A 439 -14.39 -3.78 25.48
CA GLU A 439 -13.71 -4.56 26.53
C GLU A 439 -12.37 -3.94 26.94
N ILE A 440 -11.59 -3.42 26.00
CA ILE A 440 -10.34 -2.69 26.30
C ILE A 440 -10.65 -1.38 27.04
N GLU A 441 -11.67 -0.62 26.63
CA GLU A 441 -12.11 0.63 27.28
C GLU A 441 -12.45 0.39 28.75
N LYS A 442 -13.17 -0.68 29.09
CA LYS A 442 -13.48 -1.03 30.48
C LYS A 442 -12.22 -1.18 31.34
N VAL A 443 -11.17 -1.82 30.80
CA VAL A 443 -9.89 -1.97 31.51
C VAL A 443 -9.21 -0.61 31.71
N LEU A 444 -9.27 0.26 30.70
CA LEU A 444 -8.61 1.57 30.71
C LEU A 444 -9.33 2.60 31.59
N GLU A 445 -10.64 2.48 31.77
CA GLU A 445 -11.43 3.30 32.67
C GLU A 445 -11.20 2.95 34.14
N ASP A 446 -10.85 1.70 34.44
CA ASP A 446 -10.47 1.27 35.79
C ASP A 446 -9.01 1.64 36.12
N LYS A 447 -8.87 2.71 36.91
CA LYS A 447 -7.57 3.20 37.39
C LYS A 447 -6.79 2.16 38.19
N THR A 448 -7.47 1.23 38.86
CA THR A 448 -6.80 0.16 39.62
C THR A 448 -6.14 -0.82 38.66
N SER A 449 -6.89 -1.30 37.67
CA SER A 449 -6.35 -2.16 36.60
C SER A 449 -5.16 -1.52 35.89
N VAL A 450 -5.29 -0.26 35.46
CA VAL A 450 -4.20 0.45 34.77
C VAL A 450 -2.94 0.57 35.62
N ARG A 451 -3.08 0.83 36.93
CA ARG A 451 -1.95 0.86 37.87
C ARG A 451 -1.31 -0.50 38.04
N THR A 452 -2.11 -1.55 38.17
CA THR A 452 -1.63 -2.94 38.28
C THR A 452 -0.84 -3.36 37.04
N ILE A 453 -1.34 -3.04 35.84
CA ILE A 453 -0.68 -3.38 34.56
C ILE A 453 0.69 -2.69 34.41
N GLU A 454 0.79 -1.46 34.89
CA GLU A 454 2.02 -0.64 34.81
C GLU A 454 2.91 -0.78 36.06
N SER A 455 2.64 -1.77 36.92
CA SER A 455 3.37 -2.00 38.18
C SER A 455 3.53 -0.74 39.04
N VAL A 456 2.53 0.15 39.04
CA VAL A 456 2.55 1.41 39.79
C VAL A 456 2.10 1.16 41.24
N PRO A 457 2.94 1.47 42.25
CA PRO A 457 2.57 1.25 43.64
C PRO A 457 1.34 2.07 44.08
N PRO A 458 0.51 1.53 45.00
CA PRO A 458 -0.76 2.15 45.41
C PRO A 458 -0.60 3.52 46.08
N TYR A 459 0.55 3.79 46.71
CA TYR A 459 0.85 5.06 47.36
C TYR A 459 1.09 6.22 46.37
N ARG A 460 1.28 5.94 45.07
CA ARG A 460 1.44 6.98 44.05
C ARG A 460 0.07 7.56 43.68
N ALA A 461 -0.32 8.62 44.39
CA ALA A 461 -1.67 9.22 44.31
C ALA A 461 -2.10 9.63 42.88
N ARG A 462 -1.16 10.02 42.01
CA ARG A 462 -1.42 10.43 40.63
C ARG A 462 -0.66 9.54 39.64
N PHE A 463 -1.38 8.82 38.79
CA PHE A 463 -0.82 8.09 37.66
C PHE A 463 -1.71 8.32 36.44
N ALA A 464 -1.07 8.69 35.32
CA ALA A 464 -1.71 8.81 34.03
C ALA A 464 -0.91 7.96 33.03
N LEU A 465 -1.62 7.17 32.23
CA LEU A 465 -1.00 6.33 31.22
C LEU A 465 -0.21 7.19 30.21
N PRO A 466 1.06 6.86 29.89
CA PRO A 466 1.87 7.64 28.95
C PRO A 466 1.19 7.84 27.60
N ALA A 467 1.50 8.96 26.93
CA ALA A 467 0.91 9.29 25.63
C ALA A 467 1.21 8.21 24.58
N GLU A 468 2.45 7.68 24.57
CA GLU A 468 2.86 6.60 23.68
C GLU A 468 2.08 5.31 23.92
N SER A 469 1.85 4.92 25.17
CA SER A 469 1.01 3.75 25.49
C SER A 469 -0.42 3.92 24.97
N ARG A 470 -1.00 5.13 25.05
CA ARG A 470 -2.32 5.43 24.46
C ARG A 470 -2.32 5.43 22.93
N ILE A 471 -1.21 5.83 22.30
CA ILE A 471 -1.02 5.72 20.85
C ILE A 471 -0.95 4.25 20.45
N ALA A 472 -0.22 3.43 21.21
CA ALA A 472 -0.05 2.01 20.92
C ALA A 472 -1.35 1.21 21.01
N VAL A 473 -2.26 1.53 21.95
CA VAL A 473 -3.61 0.92 21.96
C VAL A 473 -4.34 1.20 20.64
N ARG A 474 -4.32 2.44 20.15
CA ARG A 474 -4.97 2.81 18.89
C ARG A 474 -4.29 2.15 17.69
N LYS A 475 -2.96 2.12 17.66
CA LYS A 475 -2.17 1.48 16.61
C LYS A 475 -2.39 -0.03 16.55
N MET A 476 -2.47 -0.71 17.70
CA MET A 476 -2.85 -2.13 17.75
C MET A 476 -4.26 -2.32 17.19
N MET A 477 -5.25 -1.56 17.66
CA MET A 477 -6.63 -1.68 17.20
C MET A 477 -6.78 -1.46 15.69
N SER A 478 -6.03 -0.51 15.11
CA SER A 478 -6.07 -0.27 13.66
C SER A 478 -5.54 -1.43 12.82
N ARG A 479 -4.77 -2.37 13.37
CA ARG A 479 -4.33 -3.58 12.66
C ARG A 479 -5.46 -4.58 12.39
N TYR A 480 -6.59 -4.42 13.08
CA TYR A 480 -7.72 -5.35 13.02
C TYR A 480 -8.99 -4.69 12.49
N TRP A 481 -9.06 -3.35 12.47
CA TRP A 481 -10.25 -2.66 11.98
C TRP A 481 -10.38 -2.88 10.48
N GLU A 482 -11.42 -3.59 10.06
CA GLU A 482 -11.66 -3.98 8.65
C GLU A 482 -10.50 -4.77 8.00
N ASN A 483 -9.61 -5.35 8.82
CA ASN A 483 -8.47 -6.12 8.36
C ASN A 483 -8.42 -7.48 9.06
N PHE A 484 -8.70 -8.52 8.29
CA PHE A 484 -8.66 -9.92 8.72
C PHE A 484 -7.56 -10.74 8.05
N SER A 485 -6.68 -10.10 7.27
CA SER A 485 -5.47 -10.72 6.72
C SER A 485 -4.40 -10.88 7.80
N LEU A 486 -3.33 -11.63 7.55
CA LEU A 486 -2.23 -11.75 8.52
C LEU A 486 -1.40 -10.47 8.68
N PHE A 487 -1.50 -9.53 7.74
CA PHE A 487 -0.62 -8.38 7.61
C PHE A 487 -1.14 -7.18 8.41
N ALA A 488 -0.24 -6.27 8.74
CA ALA A 488 -0.53 -5.02 9.42
C ALA A 488 -1.36 -4.02 8.58
N LEU A 489 -1.53 -4.31 7.29
CA LEU A 489 -2.20 -3.49 6.28
C LEU A 489 -3.29 -4.31 5.58
N ASP A 490 -4.40 -3.66 5.22
CA ASP A 490 -5.32 -4.18 4.20
C ASP A 490 -4.63 -4.07 2.82
N LEU A 491 -3.97 -5.15 2.41
CA LEU A 491 -3.22 -5.20 1.15
C LEU A 491 -4.11 -5.05 -0.08
N CYS A 492 -5.37 -5.50 -0.04
CA CYS A 492 -6.29 -5.32 -1.16
C CYS A 492 -6.55 -3.84 -1.40
N GLY A 493 -6.96 -3.10 -0.36
CA GLY A 493 -7.16 -1.67 -0.45
C GLY A 493 -5.88 -0.91 -0.79
N ALA A 494 -4.72 -1.34 -0.26
CA ALA A 494 -3.43 -0.73 -0.58
C ALA A 494 -3.07 -0.88 -2.07
N VAL A 495 -3.21 -2.07 -2.65
CA VAL A 495 -2.94 -2.30 -4.08
C VAL A 495 -3.85 -1.43 -4.95
N MET A 496 -5.13 -1.31 -4.59
CA MET A 496 -6.07 -0.45 -5.32
C MET A 496 -5.64 1.03 -5.29
N ARG A 497 -5.17 1.55 -4.14
CA ARG A 497 -4.66 2.92 -4.02
C ARG A 497 -3.35 3.12 -4.80
N GLN A 498 -2.41 2.18 -4.68
CA GLN A 498 -1.16 2.20 -5.44
C GLN A 498 -1.39 2.13 -6.96
N GLY A 499 -2.47 1.48 -7.40
CA GLY A 499 -2.88 1.45 -8.81
C GLY A 499 -3.08 2.84 -9.43
N VAL A 500 -3.46 3.86 -8.66
CA VAL A 500 -3.59 5.24 -9.14
C VAL A 500 -2.21 5.85 -9.45
N PHE A 501 -1.20 5.57 -8.63
CA PHE A 501 0.18 5.99 -8.88
C PHE A 501 0.73 5.28 -10.12
N VAL A 502 0.57 3.96 -10.20
CA VAL A 502 0.98 3.13 -11.36
C VAL A 502 0.42 3.70 -12.67
N GLU A 503 -0.89 3.97 -12.71
CA GLU A 503 -1.57 4.51 -13.89
C GLU A 503 -1.03 5.89 -14.29
N LYS A 504 -0.78 6.78 -13.31
CA LYS A 504 -0.18 8.10 -13.56
C LYS A 504 1.23 7.98 -14.12
N MET A 505 2.05 7.10 -13.58
CA MET A 505 3.43 6.89 -14.06
C MET A 505 3.46 6.34 -15.48
N CYS A 506 2.56 5.39 -15.81
CA CYS A 506 2.44 4.86 -17.16
C CYS A 506 1.96 5.94 -18.15
N LYS A 507 0.99 6.78 -17.77
CA LYS A 507 0.49 7.90 -18.59
C LYS A 507 1.53 8.99 -18.87
N LEU A 508 2.49 9.19 -17.97
CA LEU A 508 3.60 10.13 -18.21
C LEU A 508 4.58 9.60 -19.26
N ASP A 509 4.61 8.27 -19.43
CA ASP A 509 5.32 7.55 -20.47
C ASP A 509 6.84 7.78 -20.54
N TRP A 510 7.47 7.93 -19.37
CA TRP A 510 8.92 8.21 -19.29
C TRP A 510 9.79 7.13 -19.89
N LEU A 511 9.31 5.90 -19.96
CA LEU A 511 10.14 4.81 -20.42
C LEU A 511 10.44 4.92 -21.92
N HIS A 512 9.50 5.47 -22.70
CA HIS A 512 9.70 5.75 -24.13
C HIS A 512 10.41 7.10 -24.38
N SER A 513 10.98 7.71 -23.35
CA SER A 513 11.81 8.90 -23.47
C SER A 513 13.27 8.58 -23.83
N PRO A 514 13.86 9.11 -24.93
CA PRO A 514 15.30 9.17 -25.13
C PRO A 514 16.01 10.02 -24.08
N SER A 515 15.31 10.78 -23.23
CA SER A 515 15.89 11.46 -22.07
C SER A 515 15.58 10.77 -20.73
N ALA A 516 15.13 9.51 -20.74
CA ALA A 516 14.70 8.79 -19.53
C ALA A 516 15.81 8.73 -18.46
N ARG A 517 17.07 8.57 -18.86
CA ARG A 517 18.22 8.51 -17.95
C ARG A 517 18.51 9.87 -17.32
N GLU A 518 18.42 10.95 -18.10
CA GLU A 518 18.58 12.32 -17.61
C GLU A 518 17.43 12.71 -16.68
N THR A 519 16.19 12.35 -17.02
CA THR A 519 15.01 12.52 -16.15
C THR A 519 15.20 11.77 -14.83
N ALA A 520 15.64 10.50 -14.88
CA ALA A 520 15.96 9.70 -13.70
C ALA A 520 17.08 10.33 -12.85
N THR A 521 18.07 10.95 -13.48
CA THR A 521 19.15 11.66 -12.76
C THR A 521 18.61 12.89 -12.03
N ARG A 522 17.77 13.70 -12.68
CA ARG A 522 17.16 14.90 -12.08
C ARG A 522 16.23 14.55 -10.91
N LEU A 523 15.39 13.53 -11.06
CA LEU A 523 14.46 13.14 -9.99
C LEU A 523 15.19 12.61 -8.74
N LEU A 524 16.35 11.97 -8.88
CA LEU A 524 17.15 11.53 -7.72
C LEU A 524 17.73 12.72 -6.95
N VAL A 525 18.18 13.76 -7.64
CA VAL A 525 18.60 15.03 -7.01
C VAL A 525 17.42 15.65 -6.25
N LYS A 526 16.26 15.72 -6.89
CA LYS A 526 15.03 16.26 -6.30
C LYS A 526 14.57 15.45 -5.08
N TYR A 527 14.71 14.13 -5.11
CA TYR A 527 14.43 13.24 -3.99
C TYR A 527 15.34 13.49 -2.79
N HIS A 528 16.65 13.68 -2.99
CA HIS A 528 17.55 14.01 -1.88
C HIS A 528 17.21 15.36 -1.24
N ARG A 529 16.88 16.36 -2.05
CA ARG A 529 16.38 17.67 -1.60
C ARG A 529 15.07 17.55 -0.82
N PHE A 530 14.12 16.75 -1.31
CA PHE A 530 12.88 16.45 -0.60
C PHE A 530 13.13 15.82 0.79
N MET A 531 14.08 14.88 0.88
CA MET A 531 14.50 14.28 2.14
C MET A 531 15.15 15.29 3.10
N ASP A 532 15.86 16.31 2.59
CA ASP A 532 16.39 17.41 3.41
C ASP A 532 15.28 18.31 3.95
N ILE A 533 14.26 18.62 3.15
CA ILE A 533 13.07 19.37 3.59
C ILE A 533 12.38 18.64 4.75
N MET A 534 12.15 17.33 4.62
CA MET A 534 11.55 16.52 5.67
C MET A 534 12.39 16.47 6.96
N LYS A 535 13.71 16.44 6.82
CA LYS A 535 14.64 16.46 7.96
C LYS A 535 14.57 17.79 8.69
N ALA A 536 14.57 18.91 7.96
CA ALA A 536 14.51 20.26 8.53
C ALA A 536 13.15 20.56 9.18
N ASN A 537 12.09 19.87 8.77
CA ASN A 537 10.71 20.13 9.19
C ASN A 537 10.02 18.87 9.75
N PRO A 538 10.48 18.31 10.89
CA PRO A 538 10.01 17.00 11.39
C PRO A 538 8.53 16.96 11.77
N ASN A 539 7.93 18.12 12.05
CA ASN A 539 6.52 18.28 12.44
C ASN A 539 5.59 18.64 11.27
N GLN A 540 6.14 18.79 10.05
CA GLN A 540 5.36 19.05 8.84
C GLN A 540 5.30 17.79 7.98
N VAL A 541 4.25 17.69 7.16
CA VAL A 541 4.08 16.62 6.18
C VAL A 541 4.52 17.17 4.83
N ALA A 542 5.65 16.70 4.32
CA ALA A 542 6.08 17.03 2.97
C ALA A 542 5.36 16.12 1.97
N VAL A 543 4.88 16.68 0.86
CA VAL A 543 4.16 15.94 -0.18
C VAL A 543 5.06 15.80 -1.42
N PRO A 544 5.37 14.57 -1.87
CA PRO A 544 6.21 14.37 -3.04
C PRO A 544 5.47 14.74 -4.32
N THR A 545 6.20 15.22 -5.32
CA THR A 545 5.76 15.19 -6.73
C THR A 545 5.93 13.77 -7.30
N LEU A 546 5.29 13.43 -8.42
CA LEU A 546 5.31 12.05 -8.97
C LEU A 546 6.73 11.51 -9.22
N ASP A 547 7.65 12.38 -9.65
CA ASP A 547 9.07 12.08 -9.86
C ASP A 547 9.83 11.80 -8.55
N VAL A 548 9.58 12.62 -7.53
CA VAL A 548 10.10 12.39 -6.18
C VAL A 548 9.53 11.09 -5.58
N ASP A 549 8.24 10.83 -5.78
CA ASP A 549 7.56 9.66 -5.22
C ASP A 549 8.08 8.37 -5.86
N LEU A 550 8.36 8.37 -7.18
CA LEU A 550 9.04 7.25 -7.84
C LEU A 550 10.39 6.93 -7.20
N ALA A 551 11.26 7.94 -7.00
CA ALA A 551 12.55 7.73 -6.33
C ALA A 551 12.37 7.25 -4.89
N TRP A 552 11.38 7.80 -4.18
CA TRP A 552 11.10 7.41 -2.80
C TRP A 552 10.63 5.97 -2.70
N HIS A 553 9.66 5.54 -3.52
CA HIS A 553 9.23 4.15 -3.62
C HIS A 553 10.38 3.23 -4.00
N THR A 554 11.22 3.64 -4.97
CA THR A 554 12.40 2.86 -5.37
C THR A 554 13.35 2.62 -4.19
N HIS A 555 13.55 3.61 -3.33
CA HIS A 555 14.34 3.43 -2.11
C HIS A 555 13.64 2.51 -1.09
N GLN A 556 12.32 2.66 -0.90
CA GLN A 556 11.54 1.79 0.01
C GLN A 556 11.60 0.31 -0.40
N LEU A 557 11.76 0.01 -1.69
CA LEU A 557 11.99 -1.33 -2.23
C LEU A 557 13.39 -1.91 -1.88
N SER A 558 14.25 -1.12 -1.22
CA SER A 558 15.45 -1.54 -0.50
C SER A 558 15.29 -1.29 1.01
N PRO A 559 14.38 -2.01 1.69
CA PRO A 559 13.92 -1.75 3.07
C PRO A 559 15.03 -1.55 4.10
N SER A 560 16.06 -2.40 4.12
CA SER A 560 17.19 -2.26 5.05
C SER A 560 18.05 -1.03 4.75
N ALA A 561 18.19 -0.66 3.47
CA ALA A 561 18.91 0.54 3.08
C ALA A 561 18.12 1.81 3.41
N TYR A 562 16.83 1.81 3.10
CA TYR A 562 15.91 2.89 3.41
C TYR A 562 15.76 3.13 4.91
N TYR A 563 15.66 2.06 5.71
CA TYR A 563 15.66 2.15 7.16
C TYR A 563 16.93 2.85 7.67
N ARG A 564 18.11 2.38 7.25
CA ARG A 564 19.39 2.97 7.63
C ARG A 564 19.50 4.44 7.19
N TYR A 565 19.11 4.76 5.96
CA TYR A 565 19.14 6.11 5.42
C TYR A 565 18.26 7.06 6.23
N THR A 566 17.00 6.70 6.45
CA THR A 566 16.04 7.56 7.16
C THR A 566 16.31 7.68 8.65
N VAL A 567 16.64 6.58 9.33
CA VAL A 567 17.01 6.59 10.75
C VAL A 567 18.33 7.33 10.95
N GLY A 568 19.33 7.11 10.11
CA GLY A 568 20.61 7.84 10.19
C GLY A 568 20.47 9.34 9.90
N LYS A 569 19.61 9.71 8.95
CA LYS A 569 19.41 11.11 8.54
C LYS A 569 18.46 11.89 9.45
N MET A 570 17.47 11.22 10.05
CA MET A 570 16.31 11.87 10.69
C MET A 570 15.95 11.31 12.08
N ALA A 571 16.67 10.31 12.59
CA ALA A 571 16.36 9.59 13.84
C ALA A 571 14.96 8.96 13.91
N ARG A 572 14.28 8.83 12.77
CA ARG A 572 12.97 8.19 12.61
C ARG A 572 12.96 7.35 11.36
N PHE A 573 12.28 6.21 11.41
CA PHE A 573 11.99 5.44 10.23
C PHE A 573 10.81 6.09 9.51
N VAL A 574 11.05 6.76 8.39
CA VAL A 574 10.00 7.52 7.70
C VAL A 574 9.01 6.56 7.04
N ASP A 575 7.72 6.77 7.31
CA ASP A 575 6.63 6.01 6.69
C ASP A 575 6.15 6.67 5.39
N HIS A 576 5.43 5.91 4.57
CA HIS A 576 4.70 6.41 3.40
C HIS A 576 3.20 6.21 3.67
N ASP A 577 2.54 7.26 4.18
CA ASP A 577 1.11 7.19 4.52
C ASP A 577 0.26 7.57 3.30
N ASP A 578 -0.32 6.57 2.66
CA ASP A 578 -1.16 6.72 1.46
C ASP A 578 -2.64 7.02 1.76
N LYS A 579 -2.99 7.31 3.02
CA LYS A 579 -4.38 7.56 3.48
C LYS A 579 -4.66 9.00 3.91
N ILE A 580 -3.79 9.94 3.57
CA ILE A 580 -3.96 11.35 3.91
C ILE A 580 -5.13 11.94 3.09
N ASP A 581 -6.00 12.72 3.74
CA ASP A 581 -7.13 13.37 3.08
C ASP A 581 -6.69 14.41 2.04
N GLN A 582 -7.51 14.59 1.00
CA GLN A 582 -7.17 15.41 -0.17
C GLN A 582 -6.96 16.89 0.16
N ASP A 583 -7.73 17.44 1.09
CA ASP A 583 -7.60 18.84 1.51
C ASP A 583 -6.27 19.08 2.25
N THR A 584 -5.92 18.17 3.15
CA THR A 584 -4.61 18.17 3.82
C THR A 584 -3.48 17.98 2.82
N LEU A 585 -3.60 17.05 1.87
CA LEU A 585 -2.61 16.85 0.82
C LEU A 585 -2.38 18.13 0.00
N SER A 586 -3.44 18.81 -0.40
CA SER A 586 -3.36 20.03 -1.22
C SER A 586 -2.60 21.15 -0.48
N ARG A 587 -3.00 21.44 0.77
CA ARG A 587 -2.33 22.46 1.60
C ARG A 587 -0.87 22.12 1.88
N GLN A 588 -0.57 20.84 2.14
CA GLN A 588 0.80 20.41 2.43
C GLN A 588 1.68 20.37 1.16
N PHE A 589 1.08 20.15 -0.01
CA PHE A 589 1.76 20.25 -1.29
C PHE A 589 2.14 21.70 -1.62
N GLU A 590 1.25 22.66 -1.40
CA GLU A 590 1.55 24.10 -1.54
C GLU A 590 2.71 24.51 -0.63
N TRP A 591 2.66 24.09 0.64
CA TRP A 591 3.74 24.34 1.60
C TRP A 591 5.07 23.73 1.13
N THR A 592 5.06 22.47 0.69
CA THR A 592 6.26 21.78 0.21
C THR A 592 6.85 22.49 -1.02
N SER A 593 5.99 22.92 -1.94
CA SER A 593 6.37 23.64 -3.16
C SER A 593 7.07 24.95 -2.84
N LYS A 594 6.51 25.72 -1.91
CA LYS A 594 7.10 26.99 -1.45
C LYS A 594 8.46 26.76 -0.80
N VAL A 595 8.56 25.82 0.15
CA VAL A 595 9.82 25.53 0.84
C VAL A 595 10.90 25.08 -0.14
N TYR A 596 10.54 24.26 -1.13
CA TYR A 596 11.49 23.82 -2.15
C TYR A 596 11.98 24.99 -3.01
N GLN A 597 11.08 25.85 -3.49
CA GLN A 597 11.43 27.04 -4.26
C GLN A 597 12.35 27.98 -3.46
N ASP A 598 12.03 28.22 -2.18
CA ASP A 598 12.80 29.10 -1.30
C ASP A 598 14.22 28.56 -1.04
N LEU A 599 14.38 27.23 -0.92
CA LEU A 599 15.67 26.61 -0.62
C LEU A 599 16.56 26.38 -1.85
N TYR A 600 15.97 26.07 -3.00
CA TYR A 600 16.72 25.60 -4.17
C TYR A 600 16.61 26.52 -5.39
N GLY A 601 15.75 27.54 -5.37
CA GLY A 601 15.57 28.47 -6.49
C GLY A 601 14.94 27.83 -7.73
N GLU A 602 14.43 26.60 -7.61
CA GLU A 602 13.84 25.81 -8.70
C GLU A 602 12.36 25.50 -8.40
N VAL A 603 11.56 25.41 -9.47
CA VAL A 603 10.12 25.12 -9.35
C VAL A 603 9.94 23.66 -8.91
N TYR A 604 9.15 23.46 -7.85
CA TYR A 604 8.94 22.11 -7.31
C TYR A 604 8.07 21.22 -8.21
N SER A 605 7.05 21.80 -8.84
CA SER A 605 6.09 21.06 -9.66
C SER A 605 5.97 21.71 -11.03
N GLU A 606 6.43 20.99 -12.04
CA GLU A 606 6.29 21.32 -13.46
C GLU A 606 5.69 20.13 -14.22
N CYS A 607 5.18 20.33 -15.43
CA CYS A 607 4.68 19.21 -16.23
C CYS A 607 5.82 18.27 -16.55
N THR A 608 5.80 17.04 -16.03
CA THR A 608 6.87 16.05 -16.23
C THR A 608 6.54 15.01 -17.30
N CYS A 609 5.57 15.21 -18.21
CA CYS A 609 5.32 14.20 -19.25
C CYS A 609 6.54 14.01 -20.16
N TRP A 610 6.64 12.83 -20.82
CA TRP A 610 7.72 12.49 -21.76
C TRP A 610 8.05 13.65 -22.71
N TYR A 611 7.06 14.21 -23.42
CA TYR A 611 7.26 15.33 -24.34
C TYR A 611 7.95 16.54 -23.67
N CYS A 612 7.46 16.99 -22.52
CA CYS A 612 8.03 18.12 -21.79
C CYS A 612 9.46 17.83 -21.30
N GLU A 613 9.72 16.60 -20.84
CA GLU A 613 11.05 16.16 -20.40
C GLU A 613 12.07 16.11 -21.55
N ALA A 614 11.64 15.68 -22.74
CA ALA A 614 12.44 15.65 -23.96
C ALA A 614 12.94 17.06 -24.31
N ILE A 615 11.99 18.00 -24.38
CA ILE A 615 12.22 19.39 -24.75
C ILE A 615 13.15 20.05 -23.72
N ARG A 616 12.88 19.91 -22.42
CA ARG A 616 13.76 20.45 -21.37
C ARG A 616 15.18 19.88 -21.45
N SER A 617 15.32 18.57 -21.64
CA SER A 617 16.64 17.93 -21.74
C SER A 617 17.41 18.45 -22.96
N SER A 618 16.73 18.67 -24.09
CA SER A 618 17.34 19.25 -25.29
C SER A 618 17.82 20.70 -25.07
N HIS A 619 17.04 21.50 -24.32
CA HIS A 619 17.41 22.88 -24.00
C HIS A 619 18.58 22.97 -23.02
N ILE A 620 18.63 22.13 -21.98
CA ILE A 620 19.78 22.07 -21.06
C ILE A 620 21.06 21.69 -21.81
N ASN A 621 20.99 20.73 -22.73
CA ASN A 621 22.13 20.33 -23.57
C ASN A 621 22.55 21.41 -24.58
N SER A 622 21.60 22.24 -25.06
CA SER A 622 21.90 23.36 -25.96
C SER A 622 22.55 24.55 -25.22
N VAL A 623 22.10 24.89 -24.01
CA VAL A 623 22.70 25.97 -23.20
C VAL A 623 24.10 25.57 -22.73
N GLY A 624 24.32 24.29 -22.39
CA GLY A 624 25.64 23.75 -22.06
C GLY A 624 26.63 23.73 -23.24
N LYS A 625 26.15 23.67 -24.49
CA LYS A 625 27.00 23.78 -25.69
C LYS A 625 27.30 25.22 -26.10
N VAL A 626 26.44 26.18 -25.76
CA VAL A 626 26.60 27.60 -26.14
C VAL A 626 27.40 28.40 -25.11
N PHE A 627 27.40 28.01 -23.83
CA PHE A 627 28.14 28.72 -22.78
C PHE A 627 29.21 27.84 -22.13
N GLY A 628 30.33 27.67 -22.84
CA GLY A 628 31.57 27.21 -22.22
C GLY A 628 32.17 28.27 -21.30
N LEU A 629 31.58 28.51 -20.11
CA LEU A 629 32.12 29.45 -19.13
C LEU A 629 32.06 28.95 -17.68
N SER A 630 33.18 29.23 -17.01
CA SER A 630 33.57 28.93 -15.64
C SER A 630 32.82 29.76 -14.58
N LYS A 631 33.02 29.36 -13.31
CA LYS A 631 32.68 30.04 -12.04
C LYS A 631 32.59 31.60 -12.08
N GLN A 632 31.63 32.10 -11.28
CA GLN A 632 31.33 33.52 -10.89
C GLN A 632 30.61 34.30 -12.00
N GLU A 633 29.47 34.97 -11.77
CA GLU A 633 29.24 36.10 -10.84
C GLU A 633 27.75 36.31 -10.46
N LYS A 634 27.51 36.93 -9.30
CA LYS A 634 26.21 37.46 -8.83
C LYS A 634 25.82 38.70 -9.63
N SER A 635 24.54 38.90 -9.92
CA SER A 635 23.97 40.24 -10.16
C SER A 635 22.52 40.30 -9.73
N ALA A 636 22.25 41.27 -8.86
CA ALA A 636 20.95 41.61 -8.28
C ALA A 636 20.14 42.51 -9.21
N PHE A 637 18.81 42.45 -9.11
CA PHE A 637 17.93 43.56 -9.49
C PHE A 637 16.81 43.72 -8.45
N PRO A 638 16.37 44.98 -8.16
CA PRO A 638 15.51 45.33 -7.02
C PRO A 638 14.01 45.14 -7.32
N PRO A 639 13.12 45.17 -6.30
CA PRO A 639 11.69 44.99 -6.49
C PRO A 639 11.00 46.27 -7.01
N PRO A 640 9.87 46.15 -7.75
CA PRO A 640 9.07 47.28 -8.19
C PRO A 640 8.17 47.82 -7.06
N ASN A 641 7.86 49.12 -7.17
CA ASN A 641 7.17 50.01 -6.22
C ASN A 641 5.91 49.47 -5.54
#